data_AF-A0AAW5UMV3-F1
#
_entry.id   AF-A0AAW5UMV3-F1
#
_cell.length_a   1.000
_cell.length_b   1.000
_cell.length_c   1.000
_cell.angle_alpha   90.00
_cell.angle_beta   90.00
_cell.angle_gamma   90.00
#
_symmetry.space_group_name_H-M   'P 1'
#
loop_
_entity.id
_entity.type
_entity.pdbx_description
1 polymer ?
#
loop_
_entity_poly.entity_id
_entity_poly.type
_entity_poly.pdbx_seq_one_letter_code
_entity_poly.pdbx_strand_id
1 'polypeptide(L)'
;MRLLSTLCLSLLLGASGTAAMASSKASFAKKFKNADIHRLVSVPGMVDRSNSAYQMRQAGFANISNAPTRVGDTPTNSASGEAYGWVTGSDGGNWYFTQSIVSRDSVFSEYYTAHFHESSEITLFDNNHKQVGSFSVKVPEGWKHVQNITPYGPVTKKLFDKDGKSNEILVEFHDAFNGENKYLTRAYDVNTGEIKFEMEGTGLVFDASKGWNSYQRLIMTHESDSLYNIDVIAPPASGQDKWYVEHTFSFNIDNRISYLQGSCFNCMNVDGTPYYVLAQYEKPYTDTDAGDGNQDIVQNPDNFLVLKTLNKNYKQVDSLRVSINAPEGVPYRSAAFGLFGNNDLSEGYFSNNGKLNYVVELLDYTPSLDADLASFAVYDSEHGKLKDICDKVTSNQWALLNTIHGKSDQMWFLQTLGTGESAGQQIQLVDVPSCKKAGVLPQNIDGNNISSNFDRYPTSANAQGYQYVIALANAEGSEAGEVLAPIAWVNPDCTIDHVDRLNLGTKAELFTPLLNSTSLNPYLFNTDDDMEYVYLAKKRREDGSNKLDNVLEVAKVDGTVLKSWRGDDTHSISQAGFPVMNELGKYQMFVVFSDTKNNKYDMSFYDLPFTKFEQGGKGTVEDPYLISTTGDFQQMALEPTKSYKLVADIDMAKAAQWWTPIKSFTGSLDGDGHTVYNLGIRTTEGHVGLFGSLDINGVAKNLIFVNPTVDVTNTNQYIGVLAGETSYSTDSKAKGANVDSVFVYGAKIAGEDAMVSAAGGLVGCANLYTNIANSSFQGEISLPNSENVGGIVGQTRTSSGVNACYANVNATAKSNLGGIVGIAGSVQDKCAFSNCEVRGKLTAENTVGGFIGDNFFNGISNVISHADIVATSKSAWNGYAAGGIVGVMESAWNGGAGYVKNCVFDGSIKAFENGEEVSNPATTHQIAGRTIADEDYAAGETPKTETRFSNNYTANNVGNTDAASVEGAFKAAKEMNKDFFSGLEYAYGSTLAEPWKEDGSKVPTLYFNNIAKALAVSADDVTVGTDDKGAVVVQVSVYGMENADLESDLEVSATGNATATLGEAHGNSIDLVIKGTKMGIGEVTVSFGEFSATINVTVLKNYVSGIENVEDAAALVIKAADAQISAEGADAIYVYSVNGKLVGKTSGAAFSTAGLTSGLYIVKATDKAGHKATAKFVIK
;
A
#
# COMPACT_ATOMS: atom_id res chain seq x y z
N MET A 1 28.43 19.29 29.38
CA MET A 1 26.99 19.22 29.05
C MET A 1 26.65 20.48 28.26
N ARG A 2 26.47 20.38 26.94
CA ARG A 2 25.77 21.41 26.15
C ARG A 2 24.28 21.06 26.14
N LEU A 3 23.40 22.05 25.96
CA LEU A 3 21.96 21.82 25.93
C LEU A 3 21.58 20.92 24.75
N LEU A 4 21.18 19.68 25.05
CA LEU A 4 20.37 18.87 24.15
C LEU A 4 18.97 19.48 24.16
N SER A 5 18.41 19.78 22.98
CA SER A 5 17.05 20.27 22.87
C SER A 5 16.05 19.22 23.35
N THR A 6 14.90 19.67 23.84
CA THR A 6 13.85 18.79 24.40
C THR A 6 13.33 17.75 23.39
N LEU A 7 13.42 18.05 22.09
CA LEU A 7 13.09 17.14 20.99
C LEU A 7 14.09 15.98 20.81
N CYS A 8 15.37 16.20 21.12
CA CYS A 8 16.44 15.22 20.84
C CYS A 8 16.70 14.21 21.97
N LEU A 9 16.05 14.36 23.14
CA LEU A 9 16.35 13.52 24.30
C LEU A 9 15.91 12.05 24.13
N SER A 10 14.91 11.78 23.29
CA SER A 10 14.38 10.43 23.01
C SER A 10 15.26 9.59 22.07
N LEU A 11 15.99 10.22 21.14
CA LEU A 11 16.82 9.52 20.15
C LEU A 11 18.05 8.80 20.75
N LEU A 12 18.53 9.27 21.91
CA LEU A 12 19.72 8.74 22.58
C LEU A 12 19.54 7.33 23.19
N LEU A 13 18.32 6.76 23.14
CA LEU A 13 18.02 5.40 23.64
C LEU A 13 17.80 4.36 22.53
N GLY A 14 17.74 4.76 21.25
CA GLY A 14 17.58 3.85 20.10
C GLY A 14 18.72 3.89 19.08
N ALA A 15 19.70 4.78 19.26
CA ALA A 15 20.86 4.92 18.39
C ALA A 15 22.16 4.62 19.15
N SER A 16 22.67 3.40 19.01
CA SER A 16 24.06 3.06 19.34
C SER A 16 24.72 2.42 18.11
N GLY A 17 25.94 2.87 17.80
CA GLY A 17 26.59 2.77 16.48
C GLY A 17 26.06 3.84 15.51
N THR A 18 26.51 5.09 15.54
CA THR A 18 27.89 5.56 15.73
C THR A 18 28.04 6.61 16.85
N ALA A 19 29.25 6.70 17.42
CA ALA A 19 29.50 7.58 18.55
C ALA A 19 29.47 9.07 18.14
N ALA A 20 28.47 9.81 18.64
CA ALA A 20 28.49 11.26 18.73
C ALA A 20 29.53 11.72 19.77
N MET A 21 30.82 11.51 19.49
CA MET A 21 31.91 12.00 20.34
C MET A 21 32.07 13.52 20.18
N ALA A 22 31.58 14.23 21.19
CA ALA A 22 31.80 15.65 21.39
C ALA A 22 33.20 15.91 21.96
N SER A 23 34.14 16.38 21.13
CA SER A 23 35.37 17.03 21.60
C SER A 23 36.07 17.85 20.50
N SER A 24 36.36 19.11 20.82
CA SER A 24 37.44 20.00 20.31
C SER A 24 37.83 19.98 18.82
N LYS A 25 38.11 21.19 18.29
CA LYS A 25 38.54 21.49 16.91
C LYS A 25 39.57 20.52 16.29
N ALA A 26 40.49 19.97 17.08
CA ALA A 26 41.51 19.02 16.60
C ALA A 26 40.97 17.65 16.12
N SER A 27 39.69 17.33 16.32
CA SER A 27 39.11 16.05 15.84
C SER A 27 38.64 16.06 14.38
N PHE A 28 38.59 17.23 13.74
CA PHE A 28 37.90 17.42 12.46
C PHE A 28 38.50 16.58 11.32
N ALA A 29 39.82 16.59 11.15
CA ALA A 29 40.50 15.84 10.10
C ALA A 29 40.36 14.30 10.19
N LYS A 30 40.21 13.76 11.40
CA LYS A 30 39.98 12.32 11.62
C LYS A 30 38.53 11.91 11.45
N LYS A 31 37.57 12.84 11.47
CA LYS A 31 36.14 12.54 11.31
C LYS A 31 35.70 12.34 9.86
N PHE A 32 36.43 12.90 8.89
CA PHE A 32 35.92 13.07 7.53
C PHE A 32 36.75 12.44 6.40
N LYS A 33 37.89 11.78 6.66
CA LYS A 33 38.56 11.02 5.61
C LYS A 33 37.80 9.72 5.37
N ASN A 34 37.30 9.51 4.15
CA ASN A 34 36.62 8.28 3.72
C ASN A 34 37.64 7.12 3.57
N ALA A 35 38.12 6.66 4.73
CA ALA A 35 39.20 5.68 4.91
C ALA A 35 38.69 4.32 5.44
N ASP A 36 37.37 4.12 5.40
CA ASP A 36 36.69 2.88 5.77
C ASP A 36 36.04 2.33 4.49
N ILE A 37 36.54 1.19 4.02
CA ILE A 37 36.18 0.65 2.70
C ILE A 37 34.68 0.27 2.59
N HIS A 38 34.01 0.03 3.72
CA HIS A 38 32.55 -0.17 3.77
C HIS A 38 31.72 1.01 3.26
N ARG A 39 32.27 2.23 3.33
CA ARG A 39 31.53 3.45 2.95
C ARG A 39 31.63 3.76 1.45
N LEU A 40 32.52 3.09 0.74
CA LEU A 40 32.79 3.34 -0.68
C LEU A 40 31.69 2.79 -1.59
N VAL A 41 31.01 1.71 -1.16
CA VAL A 41 29.92 1.05 -1.89
C VAL A 41 28.59 1.20 -1.15
N SER A 42 27.54 1.53 -1.89
CA SER A 42 26.15 1.32 -1.50
C SER A 42 25.48 0.27 -2.39
N VAL A 43 24.57 -0.49 -1.78
CA VAL A 43 23.55 -1.29 -2.47
C VAL A 43 22.18 -0.92 -1.87
N PRO A 44 21.06 -1.10 -2.60
CA PRO A 44 19.73 -0.79 -2.07
C PRO A 44 19.46 -1.67 -0.86
N GLY A 45 18.94 -1.10 0.22
CA GLY A 45 18.81 -1.81 1.48
C GLY A 45 20.13 -1.99 2.25
N MET A 46 21.16 -1.17 2.05
CA MET A 46 22.33 -1.14 2.95
C MET A 46 22.72 0.24 3.47
N VAL A 47 22.73 1.25 2.61
CA VAL A 47 23.07 2.62 3.04
C VAL A 47 21.83 3.40 3.48
N ASP A 48 20.65 2.82 3.26
CA ASP A 48 19.39 3.33 3.74
C ASP A 48 19.32 3.29 5.28
N ARG A 49 19.47 4.48 5.87
CA ARG A 49 18.88 4.80 7.19
C ARG A 49 17.35 4.59 7.19
N SER A 50 16.76 4.36 6.01
CA SER A 50 15.36 4.16 5.69
C SER A 50 14.97 2.78 5.10
N ASN A 51 15.84 1.73 5.04
CA ASN A 51 15.37 0.39 4.61
C ASN A 51 15.89 -0.89 5.31
N SER A 52 17.17 -1.30 5.34
CA SER A 52 17.52 -2.53 6.11
C SER A 52 17.57 -2.29 7.62
N ALA A 53 18.21 -1.20 8.00
CA ALA A 53 18.14 -0.68 9.35
C ALA A 53 16.78 -0.02 9.66
N TYR A 54 15.79 -0.12 8.78
CA TYR A 54 14.39 0.30 8.95
C TYR A 54 13.49 -0.94 9.04
N GLN A 55 13.73 -2.00 8.27
CA GLN A 55 13.18 -3.34 8.52
C GLN A 55 13.54 -3.87 9.92
N MET A 56 14.68 -3.46 10.50
CA MET A 56 15.03 -3.78 11.89
C MET A 56 14.67 -2.68 12.92
N ARG A 57 14.70 -1.38 12.59
CA ARG A 57 14.31 -0.30 13.55
C ARG A 57 12.82 0.05 13.54
N GLN A 58 12.07 -0.31 12.49
CA GLN A 58 10.61 -0.41 12.55
C GLN A 58 10.17 -1.73 13.21
N ALA A 59 10.96 -2.80 13.07
CA ALA A 59 10.68 -4.03 13.82
C ALA A 59 10.85 -3.85 15.34
N GLY A 60 11.81 -3.06 15.86
CA GLY A 60 11.81 -2.77 17.31
C GLY A 60 13.04 -2.06 17.90
N PHE A 61 13.23 -2.28 19.21
CA PHE A 61 14.20 -1.55 20.04
C PHE A 61 15.63 -2.09 19.87
N ALA A 62 16.59 -1.20 19.58
CA ALA A 62 18.00 -1.54 19.40
C ALA A 62 18.90 -0.93 20.48
N ASN A 63 19.83 -1.74 21.01
CA ASN A 63 20.90 -1.33 21.94
C ASN A 63 20.41 -0.68 23.26
N ILE A 64 19.50 -1.37 23.95
CA ILE A 64 19.02 -0.96 25.28
C ILE A 64 20.14 -1.15 26.31
N SER A 65 20.61 -0.05 26.92
CA SER A 65 21.69 -0.12 27.91
C SER A 65 21.21 -0.53 29.32
N ASN A 66 21.98 -1.44 29.92
CA ASN A 66 22.02 -1.99 31.29
C ASN A 66 20.98 -1.49 32.31
N ALA A 67 20.31 -2.31 33.12
CA ALA A 67 20.09 -3.77 33.24
C ALA A 67 19.01 -3.95 34.37
N PRO A 68 18.59 -5.15 34.83
CA PRO A 68 18.84 -6.55 34.34
C PRO A 68 17.56 -7.48 34.26
N THR A 69 17.44 -8.51 33.35
CA THR A 69 16.80 -9.92 33.10
C THR A 69 15.39 -10.58 33.38
N ARG A 70 14.78 -11.21 32.36
CA ARG A 70 13.75 -12.30 32.37
C ARG A 70 12.81 -12.60 33.59
N VAL A 71 11.61 -12.02 33.56
CA VAL A 71 10.33 -12.71 33.90
C VAL A 71 9.35 -12.48 32.74
N GLY A 72 8.62 -13.52 32.30
CA GLY A 72 7.69 -13.45 31.17
C GLY A 72 7.20 -14.82 30.71
N ASP A 73 6.39 -14.84 29.65
CA ASP A 73 5.74 -16.04 29.11
C ASP A 73 6.71 -17.06 28.50
N THR A 74 6.20 -18.28 28.29
CA THR A 74 6.94 -19.34 27.58
C THR A 74 7.00 -19.01 26.09
N PRO A 75 8.19 -18.86 25.49
CA PRO A 75 8.33 -18.59 24.06
C PRO A 75 7.95 -19.82 23.21
N THR A 76 7.50 -19.58 21.97
CA THR A 76 7.24 -20.64 20.98
C THR A 76 8.53 -21.25 20.45
N ASN A 77 9.64 -20.48 20.44
CA ASN A 77 10.98 -21.00 20.16
C ASN A 77 12.08 -20.20 20.89
N SER A 78 13.30 -20.75 20.96
CA SER A 78 14.44 -20.07 21.58
C SER A 78 15.79 -20.56 21.06
N ALA A 79 16.75 -19.66 20.90
CA ALA A 79 18.14 -19.96 20.55
C ALA A 79 19.11 -19.22 21.48
N SER A 80 20.37 -19.67 21.58
CA SER A 80 21.38 -19.07 22.46
C SER A 80 22.78 -19.21 21.88
N GLY A 81 23.56 -18.12 21.88
CA GLY A 81 24.93 -18.07 21.36
C GLY A 81 25.75 -16.94 21.99
N GLU A 82 27.07 -16.94 21.78
CA GLU A 82 27.98 -15.88 22.25
C GLU A 82 27.90 -14.63 21.37
N ALA A 83 27.46 -14.80 20.11
CA ALA A 83 26.94 -13.75 19.25
C ALA A 83 25.74 -14.28 18.45
N TYR A 84 24.96 -13.38 17.87
CA TYR A 84 23.78 -13.68 17.05
C TYR A 84 23.60 -12.63 15.96
N GLY A 85 22.78 -12.92 14.97
CA GLY A 85 22.40 -11.95 13.94
C GLY A 85 21.36 -12.50 12.98
N TRP A 86 21.04 -11.70 11.97
CA TRP A 86 20.01 -11.96 10.97
C TRP A 86 20.60 -11.92 9.57
N VAL A 87 20.08 -12.78 8.68
CA VAL A 87 20.47 -12.88 7.27
C VAL A 87 19.22 -13.16 6.43
N THR A 88 19.22 -12.71 5.17
CA THR A 88 18.14 -13.07 4.24
C THR A 88 18.35 -14.51 3.79
N GLY A 89 17.34 -15.35 3.93
CA GLY A 89 17.37 -16.73 3.51
C GLY A 89 17.43 -16.90 1.99
N SER A 90 17.79 -18.10 1.57
CA SER A 90 17.81 -18.50 0.14
C SER A 90 16.42 -18.64 -0.52
N ASP A 91 15.39 -18.31 0.25
CA ASP A 91 13.96 -18.23 -0.03
C ASP A 91 13.43 -16.79 0.12
N GLY A 92 14.30 -15.81 0.39
CA GLY A 92 13.91 -14.42 0.68
C GLY A 92 13.35 -14.19 2.09
N GLY A 93 13.21 -15.24 2.92
CA GLY A 93 12.71 -15.11 4.29
C GLY A 93 13.75 -14.52 5.26
N ASN A 94 13.31 -14.14 6.46
CA ASN A 94 14.24 -13.74 7.52
C ASN A 94 14.77 -14.98 8.25
N TRP A 95 16.05 -15.29 8.06
CA TRP A 95 16.78 -16.34 8.78
C TRP A 95 17.65 -15.70 9.87
N TYR A 96 18.02 -16.46 10.89
CA TYR A 96 18.90 -15.99 11.96
C TYR A 96 20.03 -16.98 12.24
N PHE A 97 21.09 -16.49 12.85
CA PHE A 97 22.24 -17.30 13.25
C PHE A 97 22.62 -17.09 14.70
N THR A 98 23.25 -18.10 15.28
CA THR A 98 23.97 -18.03 16.56
C THR A 98 25.40 -18.49 16.36
N GLN A 99 26.34 -17.91 17.13
CA GLN A 99 27.75 -18.25 17.08
C GLN A 99 28.24 -18.79 18.42
N SER A 100 29.22 -19.70 18.41
CA SER A 100 30.13 -19.94 19.53
C SER A 100 31.55 -19.66 19.10
N ILE A 101 32.22 -18.74 19.79
CA ILE A 101 33.45 -18.08 19.35
C ILE A 101 34.61 -18.46 20.28
N VAL A 102 35.58 -19.20 19.74
CA VAL A 102 36.83 -19.45 20.44
C VAL A 102 37.70 -18.20 20.34
N SER A 103 38.09 -17.65 21.49
CA SER A 103 38.88 -16.43 21.60
C SER A 103 40.15 -16.64 22.42
N ARG A 104 41.14 -15.79 22.18
CA ARG A 104 42.43 -15.74 22.87
C ARG A 104 42.70 -14.33 23.41
N ASP A 105 43.29 -14.29 24.59
CA ASP A 105 43.66 -13.04 25.25
C ASP A 105 45.12 -12.67 24.93
N SER A 106 45.38 -11.36 24.82
CA SER A 106 46.71 -10.80 24.59
C SER A 106 46.92 -9.60 25.50
N VAL A 107 47.63 -9.80 26.61
CA VAL A 107 47.97 -8.72 27.56
C VAL A 107 48.92 -7.73 26.88
N PHE A 108 48.47 -6.48 26.71
CA PHE A 108 49.24 -5.42 26.04
C PHE A 108 49.87 -4.45 27.04
N SER A 109 49.20 -4.22 28.17
CA SER A 109 49.73 -3.45 29.31
C SER A 109 49.08 -3.93 30.61
N GLU A 110 49.57 -3.45 31.76
CA GLU A 110 48.94 -3.72 33.06
C GLU A 110 47.50 -3.17 33.20
N TYR A 111 47.05 -2.32 32.26
CA TYR A 111 45.70 -1.75 32.21
C TYR A 111 44.84 -2.21 31.02
N TYR A 112 45.38 -3.03 30.11
CA TYR A 112 44.67 -3.43 28.88
C TYR A 112 45.07 -4.81 28.37
N THR A 113 44.07 -5.68 28.23
CA THR A 113 44.15 -6.97 27.53
C THR A 113 43.28 -6.86 26.28
N ALA A 114 43.85 -7.21 25.13
CA ALA A 114 43.09 -7.32 23.88
C ALA A 114 42.53 -8.74 23.73
N HIS A 115 41.26 -8.85 23.34
CA HIS A 115 40.61 -10.11 23.04
C HIS A 115 40.55 -10.27 21.52
N PHE A 116 41.00 -11.42 21.00
CA PHE A 116 41.01 -11.73 19.57
C PHE A 116 40.36 -13.10 19.33
N HIS A 117 39.66 -13.27 18.22
CA HIS A 117 39.04 -14.53 17.87
C HIS A 117 40.03 -15.48 17.16
N GLU A 118 39.81 -16.79 17.30
CA GLU A 118 40.56 -17.86 16.63
C GLU A 118 39.66 -18.67 15.68
N SER A 119 38.42 -18.92 16.09
CA SER A 119 37.41 -19.62 15.28
C SER A 119 35.99 -19.31 15.78
N SER A 120 34.99 -19.59 14.95
CA SER A 120 33.58 -19.48 15.30
C SER A 120 32.81 -20.67 14.72
N GLU A 121 31.98 -21.32 15.53
CA GLU A 121 30.96 -22.27 15.04
C GLU A 121 29.69 -21.47 14.77
N ILE A 122 29.25 -21.41 13.50
CA ILE A 122 28.07 -20.64 13.07
C ILE A 122 26.95 -21.63 12.78
N THR A 123 25.82 -21.49 13.48
CA THR A 123 24.60 -22.27 13.27
C THR A 123 23.50 -21.38 12.73
N LEU A 124 22.88 -21.77 11.61
CA LEU A 124 21.77 -21.03 10.98
C LEU A 124 20.43 -21.71 11.20
N PHE A 125 19.39 -20.91 11.33
CA PHE A 125 18.00 -21.30 11.49
C PHE A 125 17.13 -20.61 10.45
N ASP A 126 16.21 -21.35 9.84
CA ASP A 126 15.17 -20.79 8.99
C ASP A 126 14.08 -20.07 9.79
N ASN A 127 13.15 -19.49 9.06
CA ASN A 127 11.94 -18.84 9.56
C ASN A 127 10.96 -19.75 10.32
N ASN A 128 11.12 -21.08 10.25
CA ASN A 128 10.37 -22.03 11.06
C ASN A 128 11.19 -22.45 12.31
N HIS A 129 12.27 -21.74 12.60
CA HIS A 129 13.27 -22.03 13.64
C HIS A 129 13.94 -23.40 13.48
N LYS A 130 13.88 -23.99 12.31
CA LYS A 130 14.57 -25.25 12.05
C LYS A 130 16.01 -24.93 11.68
N GLN A 131 16.95 -25.63 12.32
CA GLN A 131 18.35 -25.55 11.96
C GLN A 131 18.53 -25.99 10.49
N VAL A 132 19.04 -25.09 9.66
CA VAL A 132 19.34 -25.35 8.23
C VAL A 132 20.78 -25.78 7.98
N GLY A 133 21.70 -25.48 8.92
CA GLY A 133 23.06 -25.99 8.91
C GLY A 133 23.90 -25.47 10.08
N SER A 134 25.11 -26.00 10.21
CA SER A 134 26.15 -25.51 11.13
C SER A 134 27.52 -25.79 10.54
N PHE A 135 28.43 -24.83 10.64
CA PHE A 135 29.79 -24.97 10.15
C PHE A 135 30.80 -24.19 10.99
N SER A 136 32.00 -24.76 11.13
CA SER A 136 33.12 -24.10 11.80
C SER A 136 33.91 -23.23 10.82
N VAL A 137 34.10 -21.95 11.17
CA VAL A 137 35.04 -21.06 10.48
C VAL A 137 36.29 -20.83 11.33
N LYS A 138 37.45 -20.76 10.68
CA LYS A 138 38.75 -20.52 11.32
C LYS A 138 39.37 -19.25 10.77
N VAL A 139 40.04 -18.51 11.65
CA VAL A 139 40.83 -17.34 11.28
C VAL A 139 41.87 -17.74 10.21
N PRO A 140 42.05 -16.94 9.14
CA PRO A 140 42.99 -17.24 8.07
C PRO A 140 44.45 -17.31 8.57
N GLU A 141 45.30 -18.06 7.86
CA GLU A 141 46.73 -18.11 8.20
C GLU A 141 47.38 -16.73 8.05
N GLY A 142 48.12 -16.31 9.07
CA GLY A 142 48.79 -14.99 9.11
C GLY A 142 47.96 -13.86 9.73
N TRP A 143 46.64 -14.02 9.83
CA TRP A 143 45.74 -13.06 10.50
C TRP A 143 45.81 -13.29 12.00
N LYS A 144 46.11 -12.24 12.77
CA LYS A 144 46.52 -12.35 14.19
C LYS A 144 45.65 -11.55 15.14
N HIS A 145 45.09 -10.43 14.71
CA HIS A 145 44.33 -9.52 15.57
C HIS A 145 42.87 -9.42 15.11
N VAL A 146 42.31 -10.56 14.68
CA VAL A 146 40.90 -10.66 14.28
C VAL A 146 40.02 -10.30 15.48
N GLN A 147 39.31 -9.18 15.36
CA GLN A 147 38.38 -8.68 16.38
C GLN A 147 36.93 -9.11 16.10
N ASN A 148 36.56 -9.34 14.84
CA ASN A 148 35.20 -9.77 14.46
C ASN A 148 35.25 -10.93 13.45
N ILE A 149 34.26 -11.83 13.55
CA ILE A 149 33.95 -12.87 12.56
C ILE A 149 32.44 -12.81 12.32
N THR A 150 32.02 -12.14 11.24
CA THR A 150 30.63 -11.69 11.05
C THR A 150 29.96 -12.41 9.88
N PRO A 151 28.96 -13.27 10.08
CA PRO A 151 28.08 -13.76 9.02
C PRO A 151 27.12 -12.65 8.58
N TYR A 152 26.92 -12.47 7.27
CA TYR A 152 26.10 -11.36 6.76
C TYR A 152 25.57 -11.60 5.33
N GLY A 153 24.70 -10.69 4.87
CA GLY A 153 24.14 -10.69 3.52
C GLY A 153 23.07 -11.77 3.28
N PRO A 154 22.58 -11.91 2.04
CA PRO A 154 21.67 -12.97 1.65
C PRO A 154 22.40 -14.31 1.46
N VAL A 155 21.75 -15.40 1.86
CA VAL A 155 22.20 -16.77 1.57
C VAL A 155 21.89 -17.09 0.11
N THR A 156 22.93 -17.29 -0.70
CA THR A 156 22.79 -17.56 -2.14
C THR A 156 22.80 -19.05 -2.45
N LYS A 157 22.32 -19.45 -3.63
CA LYS A 157 22.40 -20.84 -4.12
C LYS A 157 23.24 -21.00 -5.40
N LYS A 158 23.54 -19.89 -6.07
CA LYS A 158 24.07 -19.87 -7.44
C LYS A 158 25.03 -18.69 -7.67
N LEU A 159 25.54 -18.06 -6.61
CA LEU A 159 26.43 -16.91 -6.76
C LEU A 159 27.88 -17.33 -6.90
N PHE A 160 28.29 -18.41 -6.22
CA PHE A 160 29.68 -18.88 -6.24
C PHE A 160 29.85 -20.21 -6.96
N ASP A 161 28.88 -21.12 -6.85
CA ASP A 161 28.77 -22.33 -7.69
C ASP A 161 27.54 -22.35 -8.62
N LYS A 162 27.50 -23.34 -9.51
CA LYS A 162 26.59 -23.41 -10.66
C LYS A 162 25.44 -24.39 -10.48
N ASP A 163 25.57 -25.34 -9.55
CA ASP A 163 24.70 -26.51 -9.53
C ASP A 163 23.43 -26.33 -8.69
N GLY A 164 23.39 -25.27 -7.87
CA GLY A 164 22.20 -24.86 -7.14
C GLY A 164 21.91 -25.67 -5.88
N LYS A 165 22.85 -26.54 -5.43
CA LYS A 165 22.63 -27.47 -4.32
C LYS A 165 23.20 -27.00 -2.98
N SER A 166 24.15 -26.07 -3.00
CA SER A 166 24.69 -25.44 -1.80
C SER A 166 23.78 -24.29 -1.35
N ASN A 167 23.78 -24.01 -0.04
CA ASN A 167 23.33 -22.73 0.50
C ASN A 167 24.61 -22.01 0.92
N GLU A 168 24.90 -20.86 0.32
CA GLU A 168 26.18 -20.15 0.39
C GLU A 168 25.99 -18.87 1.25
N ILE A 169 26.72 -18.71 2.34
CA ILE A 169 26.66 -17.51 3.20
C ILE A 169 28.00 -16.77 3.25
N LEU A 170 27.97 -15.45 3.22
CA LEU A 170 29.16 -14.61 3.40
C LEU A 170 29.53 -14.47 4.88
N VAL A 171 30.82 -14.56 5.15
CA VAL A 171 31.44 -14.32 6.46
C VAL A 171 32.64 -13.41 6.28
N GLU A 172 32.63 -12.29 6.99
CA GLU A 172 33.72 -11.33 7.04
C GLU A 172 34.64 -11.58 8.24
N PHE A 173 35.94 -11.40 8.03
CA PHE A 173 36.95 -11.37 9.09
C PHE A 173 37.59 -9.97 9.13
N HIS A 174 37.63 -9.36 10.31
CA HIS A 174 38.22 -8.04 10.54
C HIS A 174 39.43 -8.13 11.47
N ASP A 175 40.65 -7.98 10.93
CA ASP A 175 41.90 -7.86 11.71
C ASP A 175 42.20 -6.38 11.92
N ALA A 176 42.19 -5.95 13.19
CA ALA A 176 42.33 -4.54 13.56
C ALA A 176 43.33 -4.38 14.70
N PHE A 177 44.44 -3.68 14.43
CA PHE A 177 45.48 -3.45 15.44
C PHE A 177 46.34 -2.22 15.15
N ASN A 178 46.61 -1.41 16.18
CA ASN A 178 47.42 -0.19 16.09
C ASN A 178 47.04 0.83 14.99
N GLY A 179 45.83 0.75 14.45
CA GLY A 179 45.34 1.62 13.37
C GLY A 179 45.46 1.04 11.96
N GLU A 180 46.06 -0.14 11.80
CA GLU A 180 45.88 -0.97 10.60
C GLU A 180 44.55 -1.72 10.70
N ASN A 181 43.77 -1.73 9.62
CA ASN A 181 42.56 -2.56 9.47
C ASN A 181 42.73 -3.43 8.22
N LYS A 182 42.34 -4.70 8.30
CA LYS A 182 42.29 -5.62 7.16
C LYS A 182 40.98 -6.40 7.20
N TYR A 183 40.43 -6.63 6.01
CA TYR A 183 39.16 -7.32 5.83
C TYR A 183 39.32 -8.49 4.86
N LEU A 184 38.66 -9.61 5.14
CA LEU A 184 38.59 -10.76 4.25
C LEU A 184 37.14 -11.23 4.16
N THR A 185 36.63 -11.34 2.94
CA THR A 185 35.31 -11.89 2.66
C THR A 185 35.45 -13.34 2.20
N ARG A 186 34.69 -14.27 2.82
CA ARG A 186 34.57 -15.66 2.38
C ARG A 186 33.10 -16.05 2.21
N ALA A 187 32.78 -16.87 1.20
CA ALA A 187 31.50 -17.58 1.16
C ALA A 187 31.69 -19.04 1.56
N TYR A 188 30.83 -19.52 2.47
CA TYR A 188 30.82 -20.89 2.98
C TYR A 188 29.53 -21.61 2.59
N ASP A 189 29.62 -22.88 2.21
CA ASP A 189 28.44 -23.76 2.16
C ASP A 189 27.99 -24.11 3.58
N VAL A 190 26.78 -23.69 3.91
CA VAL A 190 26.11 -23.83 5.22
C VAL A 190 26.02 -25.28 5.71
N ASN A 191 26.06 -26.27 4.81
CA ASN A 191 25.95 -27.69 5.15
C ASN A 191 27.29 -28.39 5.33
N THR A 192 28.33 -27.94 4.63
CA THR A 192 29.61 -28.66 4.52
C THR A 192 30.80 -27.90 5.13
N GLY A 193 30.66 -26.57 5.32
CA GLY A 193 31.77 -25.68 5.65
C GLY A 193 32.77 -25.49 4.52
N GLU A 194 32.48 -25.94 3.29
CA GLU A 194 33.35 -25.73 2.13
C GLU A 194 33.41 -24.24 1.77
N ILE A 195 34.63 -23.69 1.63
CA ILE A 195 34.83 -22.31 1.14
C ILE A 195 34.59 -22.29 -0.38
N LYS A 196 33.52 -21.63 -0.81
CA LYS A 196 33.15 -21.42 -2.22
C LYS A 196 33.79 -20.16 -2.83
N PHE A 197 34.06 -19.17 -1.99
CA PHE A 197 34.66 -17.88 -2.35
C PHE A 197 35.60 -17.41 -1.23
N GLU A 198 36.70 -16.76 -1.60
CA GLU A 198 37.63 -16.08 -0.69
C GLU A 198 38.29 -14.91 -1.43
N MET A 199 38.26 -13.71 -0.85
CA MET A 199 38.93 -12.53 -1.40
C MET A 199 39.19 -11.49 -0.30
N GLU A 200 40.37 -10.87 -0.31
CA GLU A 200 40.68 -9.73 0.57
C GLU A 200 39.82 -8.52 0.20
N GLY A 201 39.37 -7.79 1.22
CA GLY A 201 38.36 -6.73 1.11
C GLY A 201 37.00 -7.11 1.68
N THR A 202 36.04 -6.19 1.51
CA THR A 202 34.65 -6.26 2.00
C THR A 202 33.70 -6.39 0.81
N GLY A 203 32.74 -7.32 0.85
CA GLY A 203 31.88 -7.62 -0.32
C GLY A 203 30.38 -7.54 -0.05
N LEU A 204 29.60 -6.83 -0.86
CA LEU A 204 28.15 -6.67 -0.67
C LEU A 204 27.35 -7.33 -1.80
N VAL A 205 26.28 -8.08 -1.50
CA VAL A 205 25.44 -8.67 -2.55
C VAL A 205 24.45 -7.63 -3.07
N PHE A 206 24.49 -7.36 -4.37
CA PHE A 206 23.48 -6.60 -5.09
C PHE A 206 22.54 -7.58 -5.81
N ASP A 207 21.27 -7.58 -5.44
CA ASP A 207 20.21 -8.34 -6.10
C ASP A 207 19.20 -7.41 -6.78
N ALA A 208 19.02 -7.59 -8.09
CA ALA A 208 18.01 -6.93 -8.91
C ALA A 208 17.19 -7.95 -9.71
N SER A 209 17.00 -9.14 -9.14
CA SER A 209 16.20 -10.22 -9.74
C SER A 209 14.71 -9.84 -9.82
N LYS A 210 14.04 -10.23 -10.91
CA LYS A 210 12.60 -9.98 -11.12
C LYS A 210 11.95 -11.19 -11.80
N GLY A 211 11.06 -11.86 -11.08
CA GLY A 211 10.45 -13.12 -11.52
C GLY A 211 11.51 -14.18 -11.84
N TRP A 212 11.45 -14.77 -13.02
CA TRP A 212 12.41 -15.79 -13.47
C TRP A 212 13.80 -15.24 -13.84
N ASN A 213 13.98 -13.92 -13.94
CA ASN A 213 15.26 -13.30 -14.29
C ASN A 213 16.09 -13.06 -13.02
N SER A 214 17.14 -13.86 -12.80
CA SER A 214 18.11 -13.64 -11.74
C SER A 214 19.18 -12.61 -12.15
N TYR A 215 19.34 -11.52 -11.40
CA TYR A 215 20.49 -10.61 -11.52
C TYR A 215 21.09 -10.37 -10.13
N GLN A 216 21.96 -11.28 -9.72
CA GLN A 216 22.77 -11.16 -8.50
C GLN A 216 24.22 -10.83 -8.86
N ARG A 217 24.89 -10.00 -8.04
CA ARG A 217 26.32 -9.68 -8.10
C ARG A 217 26.89 -9.58 -6.69
N LEU A 218 28.14 -9.97 -6.50
CA LEU A 218 28.91 -9.60 -5.31
C LEU A 218 29.78 -8.38 -5.68
N ILE A 219 29.66 -7.29 -4.92
CA ILE A 219 30.38 -6.04 -5.10
C ILE A 219 31.52 -5.99 -4.09
N MET A 220 32.72 -6.44 -4.49
CA MET A 220 33.91 -6.51 -3.64
C MET A 220 34.68 -5.20 -3.66
N THR A 221 35.06 -4.69 -2.49
CA THR A 221 35.90 -3.49 -2.33
C THR A 221 37.23 -3.86 -1.70
N HIS A 222 38.33 -3.49 -2.35
CA HIS A 222 39.70 -3.68 -1.84
C HIS A 222 40.57 -2.46 -2.14
N GLU A 223 41.64 -2.29 -1.37
CA GLU A 223 42.54 -1.14 -1.47
C GLU A 223 43.97 -1.53 -1.88
N SER A 224 44.67 -0.56 -2.43
CA SER A 224 46.08 -0.57 -2.77
C SER A 224 46.66 0.81 -2.47
N ASP A 225 47.98 0.96 -2.47
CA ASP A 225 48.71 2.18 -2.07
C ASP A 225 48.14 3.53 -2.62
N SER A 226 47.44 3.53 -3.76
CA SER A 226 46.84 4.74 -4.36
C SER A 226 45.44 4.59 -4.95
N LEU A 227 44.86 3.38 -4.95
CA LEU A 227 43.56 3.10 -5.56
C LEU A 227 42.66 2.27 -4.62
N TYR A 228 41.40 2.67 -4.52
CA TYR A 228 40.30 1.76 -4.18
C TYR A 228 39.81 1.08 -5.46
N ASN A 229 39.70 -0.24 -5.42
CA ASN A 229 39.15 -1.06 -6.50
C ASN A 229 37.83 -1.68 -6.05
N ILE A 230 36.85 -1.65 -6.94
CA ILE A 230 35.50 -2.17 -6.72
C ILE A 230 35.20 -3.16 -7.85
N ASP A 231 35.25 -4.44 -7.51
CA ASP A 231 35.02 -5.55 -8.43
C ASP A 231 33.56 -5.99 -8.40
N VAL A 232 32.92 -5.98 -9.57
CA VAL A 232 31.58 -6.53 -9.77
C VAL A 232 31.72 -7.98 -10.18
N ILE A 233 31.46 -8.89 -9.24
CA ILE A 233 31.62 -10.33 -9.41
C ILE A 233 30.29 -10.95 -9.82
N ALA A 234 30.32 -11.68 -10.93
CA ALA A 234 29.17 -12.34 -11.51
C ALA A 234 29.13 -13.85 -11.18
N PRO A 235 27.91 -14.43 -11.10
CA PRO A 235 27.73 -15.88 -10.94
C PRO A 235 28.26 -16.67 -12.15
N PRO A 236 28.50 -17.99 -12.00
CA PRO A 236 29.00 -18.83 -13.10
C PRO A 236 28.13 -18.76 -14.37
N ALA A 237 28.74 -18.43 -15.51
CA ALA A 237 28.06 -18.32 -16.80
C ALA A 237 28.12 -19.62 -17.64
N SER A 238 27.49 -19.61 -18.82
CA SER A 238 27.63 -20.72 -19.77
C SER A 238 29.09 -20.88 -20.23
N GLY A 239 29.65 -22.08 -20.08
CA GLY A 239 31.08 -22.36 -20.32
C GLY A 239 32.02 -22.03 -19.16
N GLN A 240 31.51 -21.54 -18.02
CA GLN A 240 32.26 -21.32 -16.78
C GLN A 240 31.61 -22.08 -15.63
N ASP A 241 32.39 -22.62 -14.70
CA ASP A 241 31.90 -23.39 -13.55
C ASP A 241 32.21 -22.71 -12.20
N LYS A 242 32.70 -21.47 -12.24
CA LYS A 242 32.97 -20.61 -11.09
C LYS A 242 32.55 -19.18 -11.40
N TRP A 243 32.33 -18.40 -10.33
CA TRP A 243 32.22 -16.94 -10.37
C TRP A 243 33.41 -16.29 -11.09
N TYR A 244 33.22 -15.06 -11.56
CA TYR A 244 34.27 -14.27 -12.21
C TYR A 244 34.07 -12.76 -11.98
N VAL A 245 35.16 -12.00 -11.99
CA VAL A 245 35.09 -10.53 -12.02
C VAL A 245 34.60 -10.11 -13.41
N GLU A 246 33.40 -9.54 -13.47
CA GLU A 246 32.78 -9.06 -14.71
C GLU A 246 33.24 -7.64 -15.07
N HIS A 247 33.51 -6.82 -14.05
CA HIS A 247 34.06 -5.47 -14.20
C HIS A 247 34.84 -5.04 -12.96
N THR A 248 35.83 -4.16 -13.14
CA THR A 248 36.58 -3.50 -12.06
C THR A 248 36.47 -1.99 -12.23
N PHE A 249 36.06 -1.29 -11.18
CA PHE A 249 36.09 0.16 -11.09
C PHE A 249 37.23 0.59 -10.16
N SER A 250 38.08 1.51 -10.61
CA SER A 250 39.18 2.05 -9.79
C SER A 250 38.99 3.53 -9.52
N PHE A 251 39.10 3.92 -8.26
CA PHE A 251 39.02 5.30 -7.78
C PHE A 251 40.35 5.69 -7.14
N ASN A 252 40.87 6.88 -7.48
CA ASN A 252 42.05 7.42 -6.80
C ASN A 252 41.72 7.71 -5.33
N ILE A 253 42.61 7.33 -4.42
CA ILE A 253 42.52 7.70 -3.00
C ILE A 253 42.94 9.17 -2.86
N ASP A 254 42.06 10.08 -3.30
CA ASP A 254 42.27 11.51 -3.30
C ASP A 254 41.04 12.30 -2.79
N ASN A 255 41.17 13.63 -2.68
CA ASN A 255 40.14 14.49 -2.11
C ASN A 255 38.89 14.65 -3.00
N ARG A 256 38.77 13.99 -4.16
CA ARG A 256 37.52 13.91 -4.94
C ARG A 256 36.49 12.96 -4.33
N ILE A 257 36.94 11.94 -3.61
CA ILE A 257 36.08 10.97 -2.91
C ILE A 257 36.31 10.94 -1.39
N SER A 258 37.48 11.37 -0.92
CA SER A 258 37.82 11.33 0.52
C SER A 258 36.91 12.20 1.40
N TYR A 259 36.22 13.20 0.83
CA TYR A 259 35.28 14.11 1.51
C TYR A 259 33.85 14.02 0.92
N LEU A 260 33.52 12.91 0.25
CA LEU A 260 32.15 12.62 -0.17
C LEU A 260 31.36 12.11 1.05
N GLN A 261 30.15 12.63 1.29
CA GLN A 261 29.34 12.21 2.45
C GLN A 261 28.52 10.94 2.17
N GLY A 262 28.31 10.60 0.89
CA GLY A 262 27.75 9.33 0.43
C GLY A 262 28.80 8.39 -0.18
N SER A 263 28.35 7.26 -0.72
CA SER A 263 29.23 6.28 -1.36
C SER A 263 29.69 6.70 -2.75
N CYS A 264 30.95 6.41 -3.12
CA CYS A 264 31.47 6.73 -4.46
C CYS A 264 31.01 5.73 -5.53
N PHE A 265 30.49 4.57 -5.14
CA PHE A 265 29.89 3.57 -6.00
C PHE A 265 28.53 3.16 -5.45
N ASN A 266 27.46 3.31 -6.24
CA ASN A 266 26.10 3.04 -5.77
C ASN A 266 25.40 2.08 -6.73
N CYS A 267 24.99 0.91 -6.25
CA CYS A 267 24.12 0.01 -7.01
C CYS A 267 22.67 0.44 -6.80
N MET A 268 21.90 0.54 -7.88
CA MET A 268 20.50 0.98 -7.84
C MET A 268 19.63 0.02 -8.64
N ASN A 269 18.46 -0.33 -8.12
CA ASN A 269 17.46 -1.14 -8.82
C ASN A 269 16.22 -0.28 -9.09
N VAL A 270 16.03 0.14 -10.34
CA VAL A 270 14.88 0.94 -10.76
C VAL A 270 13.90 0.02 -11.47
N ASP A 271 12.79 -0.32 -10.79
CA ASP A 271 11.71 -1.18 -11.27
C ASP A 271 12.13 -2.58 -11.82
N GLY A 272 13.24 -3.12 -11.34
CA GLY A 272 13.85 -4.37 -11.82
C GLY A 272 14.96 -4.19 -12.85
N THR A 273 15.37 -2.95 -13.12
CA THR A 273 16.50 -2.62 -13.99
C THR A 273 17.71 -2.22 -13.13
N PRO A 274 18.84 -2.96 -13.19
CA PRO A 274 20.03 -2.63 -12.44
C PRO A 274 20.88 -1.54 -13.10
N TYR A 275 21.28 -0.56 -12.27
CA TYR A 275 22.16 0.56 -12.60
C TYR A 275 23.32 0.65 -11.59
N TYR A 276 24.42 1.27 -12.02
CA TYR A 276 25.56 1.63 -11.18
C TYR A 276 25.84 3.13 -11.31
N VAL A 277 25.78 3.88 -10.21
CA VAL A 277 26.05 5.33 -10.18
C VAL A 277 27.40 5.58 -9.51
N LEU A 278 28.35 6.08 -10.29
CA LEU A 278 29.67 6.50 -9.78
C LEU A 278 29.59 7.95 -9.34
N ALA A 279 29.94 8.23 -8.09
CA ALA A 279 29.87 9.55 -7.47
C ALA A 279 31.27 10.04 -7.06
N GLN A 280 31.64 11.25 -7.50
CA GLN A 280 32.89 11.90 -7.11
C GLN A 280 32.80 13.42 -7.34
N TYR A 281 33.63 14.21 -6.67
CA TYR A 281 33.81 15.61 -7.04
C TYR A 281 34.67 15.76 -8.30
N GLU A 282 34.35 16.75 -9.13
CA GLU A 282 35.06 17.03 -10.40
C GLU A 282 36.53 17.45 -10.15
N LYS A 283 36.73 18.33 -9.16
CA LYS A 283 38.03 18.74 -8.63
C LYS A 283 38.20 18.13 -7.22
N PRO A 284 39.44 17.98 -6.73
CA PRO A 284 39.68 17.73 -5.30
C PRO A 284 38.82 18.67 -4.44
N TYR A 285 38.16 18.15 -3.41
CA TYR A 285 37.29 18.94 -2.52
C TYR A 285 38.05 20.10 -1.86
N THR A 286 39.30 19.83 -1.50
CA THR A 286 40.25 20.75 -0.91
C THR A 286 41.67 20.37 -1.33
N ASP A 287 42.57 21.34 -1.42
CA ASP A 287 44.00 21.12 -1.69
C ASP A 287 44.83 20.90 -0.40
N THR A 288 44.24 21.09 0.79
CA THR A 288 44.89 20.83 2.08
C THR A 288 44.62 19.40 2.57
N ASP A 289 45.66 18.59 2.78
CA ASP A 289 45.53 17.33 3.52
C ASP A 289 45.48 17.63 5.02
N ALA A 290 44.29 17.56 5.60
CA ALA A 290 44.03 18.00 6.96
C ALA A 290 44.58 17.05 8.04
N GLY A 291 45.17 15.89 7.68
CA GLY A 291 45.30 14.66 8.49
C GLY A 291 45.81 14.72 9.94
N ASP A 292 46.37 15.83 10.42
CA ASP A 292 46.76 16.04 11.83
C ASP A 292 45.71 16.78 12.69
N GLY A 293 44.67 17.35 12.08
CA GLY A 293 43.60 18.09 12.75
C GLY A 293 43.91 19.55 13.07
N ASN A 294 45.05 20.10 12.63
CA ASN A 294 45.50 21.46 12.99
C ASN A 294 45.26 22.52 11.91
N GLN A 295 44.68 22.16 10.76
CA GLN A 295 44.38 23.09 9.65
C GLN A 295 42.88 23.16 9.38
N ASP A 296 42.37 24.38 9.16
CA ASP A 296 40.98 24.60 8.70
C ASP A 296 40.84 24.16 7.24
N ILE A 297 39.80 23.38 6.91
CA ILE A 297 39.55 22.92 5.54
C ILE A 297 39.04 24.09 4.68
N VAL A 298 39.72 24.35 3.57
CA VAL A 298 39.27 25.31 2.55
C VAL A 298 38.69 24.56 1.36
N GLN A 299 37.41 24.76 1.08
CA GLN A 299 36.75 24.17 -0.09
C GLN A 299 37.26 24.82 -1.39
N ASN A 300 37.62 23.99 -2.37
CA ASN A 300 38.01 24.45 -3.69
C ASN A 300 36.79 25.03 -4.45
N PRO A 301 36.88 26.26 -4.99
CA PRO A 301 35.75 26.93 -5.65
C PRO A 301 35.42 26.34 -7.04
N ASP A 302 34.18 26.59 -7.46
CA ASP A 302 33.60 26.13 -8.73
C ASP A 302 33.72 24.61 -8.91
N ASN A 303 33.33 23.88 -7.86
CA ASN A 303 33.38 22.43 -7.83
C ASN A 303 31.96 21.83 -7.90
N PHE A 304 31.90 20.58 -8.37
CA PHE A 304 30.66 19.88 -8.68
C PHE A 304 30.75 18.44 -8.18
N LEU A 305 29.66 17.95 -7.58
CA LEU A 305 29.41 16.52 -7.49
C LEU A 305 29.03 16.02 -8.89
N VAL A 306 29.73 15.00 -9.37
CA VAL A 306 29.46 14.34 -10.65
C VAL A 306 28.90 12.96 -10.35
N LEU A 307 27.69 12.70 -10.83
CA LEU A 307 27.06 11.39 -10.82
C LEU A 307 27.10 10.83 -12.25
N LYS A 308 27.73 9.67 -12.44
CA LYS A 308 27.85 9.00 -13.73
C LYS A 308 27.11 7.67 -13.68
N THR A 309 26.00 7.58 -14.42
CA THR A 309 25.08 6.44 -14.34
C THR A 309 25.34 5.46 -15.47
N LEU A 310 25.62 4.21 -15.10
CA LEU A 310 25.87 3.09 -16.00
C LEU A 310 24.69 2.11 -15.91
N ASN A 311 24.34 1.46 -17.02
CA ASN A 311 23.44 0.31 -16.98
C ASN A 311 24.19 -1.00 -16.63
N LYS A 312 23.43 -2.09 -16.49
CA LYS A 312 23.95 -3.45 -16.24
C LYS A 312 25.04 -3.99 -17.18
N ASN A 313 25.29 -3.34 -18.32
CA ASN A 313 26.37 -3.68 -19.27
C ASN A 313 27.55 -2.69 -19.19
N TYR A 314 27.65 -1.92 -18.09
CA TYR A 314 28.69 -0.93 -17.80
C TYR A 314 28.78 0.23 -18.81
N LYS A 315 27.75 0.40 -19.64
CA LYS A 315 27.64 1.53 -20.57
C LYS A 315 27.01 2.71 -19.84
N GLN A 316 27.65 3.87 -19.94
CA GLN A 316 27.06 5.12 -19.47
C GLN A 316 25.77 5.40 -20.25
N VAL A 317 24.68 5.58 -19.50
CA VAL A 317 23.37 5.93 -20.02
C VAL A 317 22.99 7.37 -19.66
N ASP A 318 23.57 7.92 -18.59
CA ASP A 318 23.27 9.26 -18.12
C ASP A 318 24.43 9.86 -17.29
N SER A 319 24.43 11.17 -17.08
CA SER A 319 25.31 11.83 -16.11
C SER A 319 24.77 13.19 -15.65
N LEU A 320 24.77 13.39 -14.34
CA LEU A 320 24.39 14.64 -13.68
C LEU A 320 25.62 15.35 -13.08
N ARG A 321 25.62 16.68 -13.10
CA ARG A 321 26.60 17.53 -12.37
C ARG A 321 25.85 18.51 -11.48
N VAL A 322 26.05 18.44 -10.17
CA VAL A 322 25.44 19.33 -9.17
C VAL A 322 26.51 20.22 -8.56
N SER A 323 26.29 21.54 -8.54
CA SER A 323 27.26 22.47 -7.92
C SER A 323 27.27 22.30 -6.40
N ILE A 324 28.47 22.19 -5.83
CA ILE A 324 28.69 22.15 -4.39
C ILE A 324 29.23 23.47 -3.84
N ASN A 325 29.19 24.56 -4.62
CA ASN A 325 29.62 25.87 -4.15
C ASN A 325 28.81 26.28 -2.90
N ALA A 326 29.50 26.61 -1.81
CA ALA A 326 28.90 27.04 -0.57
C ALA A 326 28.11 28.36 -0.74
N PRO A 327 26.92 28.51 -0.16
CA PRO A 327 26.19 29.78 -0.10
C PRO A 327 26.97 30.87 0.64
N GLU A 328 26.59 32.13 0.42
CA GLU A 328 27.15 33.26 1.18
C GLU A 328 26.94 33.06 2.69
N GLY A 329 28.03 33.11 3.47
CA GLY A 329 28.02 32.90 4.92
C GLY A 329 28.18 31.45 5.37
N VAL A 330 28.15 30.46 4.47
CA VAL A 330 28.46 29.05 4.75
C VAL A 330 29.97 28.81 4.51
N PRO A 331 30.75 28.25 5.46
CA PRO A 331 32.19 28.08 5.28
C PRO A 331 32.58 27.06 4.21
N TYR A 332 31.80 25.98 4.11
CA TYR A 332 31.95 24.94 3.08
C TYR A 332 30.64 24.15 2.95
N ARG A 333 30.40 23.63 1.75
CA ARG A 333 29.29 22.73 1.42
C ARG A 333 29.85 21.41 0.91
N SER A 334 29.32 20.29 1.38
CA SER A 334 29.58 18.96 0.81
C SER A 334 28.30 18.36 0.22
N ALA A 335 28.37 17.19 -0.40
CA ALA A 335 27.20 16.55 -0.97
C ALA A 335 27.21 15.03 -0.79
N ALA A 336 26.02 14.43 -0.83
CA ALA A 336 25.81 12.99 -0.82
C ALA A 336 24.78 12.55 -1.88
N PHE A 337 24.82 11.27 -2.19
CA PHE A 337 23.89 10.53 -3.03
C PHE A 337 23.79 9.11 -2.46
N GLY A 338 22.61 8.48 -2.52
CA GLY A 338 22.36 7.17 -1.94
C GLY A 338 22.08 7.18 -0.43
N LEU A 339 21.62 8.31 0.13
CA LEU A 339 21.32 8.48 1.57
C LEU A 339 19.83 8.78 1.84
N PHE A 340 19.01 9.01 0.81
CA PHE A 340 17.60 9.40 0.92
C PHE A 340 16.68 8.19 1.07
N GLY A 341 16.89 7.13 0.28
CA GLY A 341 16.08 5.92 0.25
C GLY A 341 16.03 5.29 -1.15
N ASN A 342 15.12 4.33 -1.35
CA ASN A 342 14.88 3.66 -2.64
C ASN A 342 14.69 4.61 -3.85
N ASN A 343 14.30 5.87 -3.61
CA ASN A 343 14.06 6.89 -4.63
C ASN A 343 15.28 7.82 -4.90
N ASP A 344 16.46 7.56 -4.31
CA ASP A 344 17.72 8.26 -4.65
C ASP A 344 17.97 8.25 -6.17
N LEU A 345 17.70 7.12 -6.84
CA LEU A 345 17.55 7.01 -8.28
C LEU A 345 16.19 6.41 -8.61
N SER A 346 15.39 7.10 -9.41
CA SER A 346 14.05 6.65 -9.85
C SER A 346 13.77 7.05 -11.29
N GLU A 347 12.85 6.39 -11.99
CA GLU A 347 12.42 6.78 -13.34
C GLU A 347 11.07 7.50 -13.28
N GLY A 348 11.06 8.80 -13.54
CA GLY A 348 9.85 9.62 -13.57
C GLY A 348 9.11 9.85 -12.25
N TYR A 349 9.46 9.19 -11.14
CA TYR A 349 8.72 9.25 -9.87
C TYR A 349 8.44 10.67 -9.33
N PHE A 350 9.36 11.62 -9.56
CA PHE A 350 9.19 13.01 -9.13
C PHE A 350 8.76 13.96 -10.25
N SER A 351 8.87 13.56 -11.52
CA SER A 351 8.79 14.44 -12.70
C SER A 351 7.70 14.04 -13.71
N ASN A 352 7.19 12.81 -13.64
CA ASN A 352 6.28 12.15 -14.58
C ASN A 352 6.75 12.21 -16.05
N ASN A 353 8.06 12.31 -16.30
CA ASN A 353 8.64 12.49 -17.64
C ASN A 353 9.38 11.27 -18.22
N GLY A 354 9.41 10.13 -17.51
CA GLY A 354 10.14 8.92 -17.93
C GLY A 354 11.66 9.12 -18.05
N LYS A 355 12.23 10.00 -17.23
CA LYS A 355 13.69 10.21 -17.12
C LYS A 355 14.18 9.79 -15.75
N LEU A 356 15.47 9.48 -15.65
CA LEU A 356 16.12 9.29 -14.36
C LEU A 356 16.04 10.58 -13.54
N ASN A 357 15.51 10.46 -12.33
CA ASN A 357 15.48 11.49 -11.31
C ASN A 357 16.48 11.11 -10.22
N TYR A 358 17.27 12.08 -9.79
CA TYR A 358 18.31 11.93 -8.77
C TYR A 358 17.92 12.76 -7.55
N VAL A 359 17.83 12.16 -6.37
CA VAL A 359 17.80 12.94 -5.12
C VAL A 359 19.23 13.18 -4.68
N VAL A 360 19.59 14.44 -4.46
CA VAL A 360 20.92 14.83 -4.00
C VAL A 360 20.80 15.61 -2.70
N GLU A 361 21.60 15.22 -1.72
CA GLU A 361 21.73 15.91 -0.43
C GLU A 361 22.89 16.90 -0.51
N LEU A 362 22.63 18.16 -0.17
CA LEU A 362 23.63 19.22 -0.02
C LEU A 362 23.78 19.55 1.47
N LEU A 363 24.98 19.39 2.02
CA LEU A 363 25.25 19.54 3.44
C LEU A 363 26.03 20.85 3.68
N ASP A 364 25.37 21.81 4.33
CA ASP A 364 25.93 23.11 4.69
C ASP A 364 26.43 23.10 6.14
N TYR A 365 27.74 23.27 6.32
CA TYR A 365 28.30 23.36 7.66
C TYR A 365 27.89 24.64 8.38
N THR A 366 27.37 24.49 9.60
CA THR A 366 26.90 25.60 10.44
C THR A 366 27.77 25.71 11.70
N PRO A 367 28.80 26.59 11.73
CA PRO A 367 29.78 26.67 12.83
C PRO A 367 29.19 26.91 14.22
N SER A 368 28.06 27.61 14.29
CA SER A 368 27.34 27.92 15.54
C SER A 368 26.51 26.76 16.08
N LEU A 369 26.27 25.72 15.27
CA LEU A 369 25.68 24.44 15.69
C LEU A 369 26.73 23.33 15.83
N ASP A 370 27.95 23.52 15.30
CA ASP A 370 29.02 22.50 15.24
C ASP A 370 28.55 21.24 14.48
N ALA A 371 27.72 21.46 13.44
CA ALA A 371 26.98 20.43 12.71
C ALA A 371 26.62 20.88 11.27
N ASP A 372 26.30 19.90 10.42
CA ASP A 372 25.82 20.12 9.06
C ASP A 372 24.29 20.19 9.01
N LEU A 373 23.77 21.10 8.18
CA LEU A 373 22.37 21.21 7.83
C LEU A 373 22.16 20.73 6.39
N ALA A 374 21.36 19.70 6.21
CA ALA A 374 21.09 19.06 4.93
C ALA A 374 19.96 19.77 4.16
N SER A 375 20.09 19.79 2.83
CA SER A 375 19.04 20.20 1.90
C SER A 375 18.90 19.16 0.80
N PHE A 376 17.68 18.68 0.57
CA PHE A 376 17.35 17.63 -0.39
C PHE A 376 16.68 18.23 -1.61
N ALA A 377 17.17 17.90 -2.80
CA ALA A 377 16.57 18.35 -4.05
C ALA A 377 16.60 17.24 -5.12
N VAL A 378 15.58 17.27 -5.98
CA VAL A 378 15.45 16.39 -7.14
C VAL A 378 16.10 17.05 -8.35
N TYR A 379 16.86 16.27 -9.10
CA TYR A 379 17.53 16.67 -10.34
C TYR A 379 17.20 15.71 -11.49
N ASP A 380 17.29 16.19 -12.72
CA ASP A 380 17.56 15.38 -13.90
C ASP A 380 18.74 15.96 -14.69
N SER A 381 19.29 15.22 -15.65
CA SER A 381 20.48 15.64 -16.41
C SER A 381 20.20 16.64 -17.53
N GLU A 382 18.94 16.80 -17.95
CA GLU A 382 18.54 17.69 -19.06
C GLU A 382 18.23 19.12 -18.57
N HIS A 383 17.62 19.24 -17.39
CA HIS A 383 17.13 20.49 -16.80
C HIS A 383 17.90 20.91 -15.53
N GLY A 384 18.68 20.01 -14.94
CA GLY A 384 19.38 20.25 -13.68
C GLY A 384 18.41 20.12 -12.50
N LYS A 385 18.35 21.12 -11.61
CA LYS A 385 17.50 21.06 -10.40
C LYS A 385 16.03 21.22 -10.78
N LEU A 386 15.22 20.19 -10.53
CA LEU A 386 13.78 20.17 -10.81
C LEU A 386 12.96 20.74 -9.66
N LYS A 387 13.20 20.25 -8.44
CA LYS A 387 12.39 20.54 -7.24
C LYS A 387 13.26 20.51 -5.99
N ASP A 388 12.93 21.35 -5.01
CA ASP A 388 13.43 21.20 -3.64
C ASP A 388 12.45 20.33 -2.84
N ILE A 389 12.96 19.38 -2.05
CA ILE A 389 12.17 18.51 -1.17
C ILE A 389 12.08 19.15 0.22
N CYS A 390 13.23 19.39 0.85
CA CYS A 390 13.33 20.01 2.18
C CYS A 390 14.69 20.67 2.39
N ASP A 391 14.74 21.74 3.19
CA ASP A 391 15.95 22.52 3.50
C ASP A 391 16.24 22.55 5.01
N LYS A 392 17.49 22.88 5.40
CA LYS A 392 17.90 23.09 6.81
C LYS A 392 17.58 21.93 7.75
N VAL A 393 17.61 20.71 7.22
CA VAL A 393 17.32 19.49 7.96
C VAL A 393 18.51 19.18 8.86
N THR A 394 18.27 18.91 10.15
CA THR A 394 19.33 18.43 11.04
C THR A 394 19.88 17.11 10.48
N SER A 395 21.20 17.00 10.31
CA SER A 395 21.81 15.80 9.72
C SER A 395 21.29 14.51 10.37
N ASN A 396 20.79 13.59 9.52
CA ASN A 396 20.23 12.29 9.86
C ASN A 396 18.88 12.32 10.62
N GLN A 397 18.06 13.35 10.43
CA GLN A 397 16.75 13.51 11.08
C GLN A 397 15.61 13.64 10.07
N TRP A 398 15.33 12.55 9.35
CA TRP A 398 14.17 12.38 8.48
C TRP A 398 13.79 10.91 8.37
N ALA A 399 12.52 10.62 8.06
CA ALA A 399 12.08 9.28 7.65
C ALA A 399 10.82 9.34 6.79
N LEU A 400 10.53 8.23 6.09
CA LEU A 400 9.24 7.96 5.48
C LEU A 400 8.24 7.60 6.60
N LEU A 401 7.05 8.21 6.54
CA LEU A 401 5.91 7.87 7.38
C LEU A 401 5.11 6.73 6.71
N ASN A 402 4.31 6.04 7.51
CA ASN A 402 3.35 5.04 7.06
C ASN A 402 2.55 5.53 5.83
N THR A 403 2.62 4.76 4.75
CA THR A 403 1.81 4.98 3.53
C THR A 403 0.35 4.72 3.87
N ILE A 404 -0.55 5.61 3.44
CA ILE A 404 -1.99 5.49 3.70
C ILE A 404 -2.75 5.49 2.39
N HIS A 405 -3.72 4.57 2.28
CA HIS A 405 -4.61 4.39 1.14
C HIS A 405 -5.12 5.73 0.59
N GLY A 406 -4.93 5.94 -0.72
CA GLY A 406 -5.49 7.09 -1.45
C GLY A 406 -4.89 8.45 -1.06
N LYS A 407 -3.81 8.47 -0.27
CA LYS A 407 -3.05 9.68 0.09
C LYS A 407 -1.64 9.59 -0.50
N SER A 408 -0.95 10.72 -0.61
CA SER A 408 0.47 10.72 -0.98
C SER A 408 1.31 10.01 0.09
N ASP A 409 2.37 9.34 -0.36
CA ASP A 409 3.53 9.02 0.47
C ASP A 409 4.11 10.31 1.04
N GLN A 410 4.51 10.28 2.32
CA GLN A 410 4.90 11.45 3.07
C GLN A 410 6.15 11.17 3.90
N MET A 411 7.13 12.08 3.82
CA MET A 411 8.32 12.06 4.67
C MET A 411 8.29 13.22 5.66
N TRP A 412 8.88 13.00 6.83
CA TRP A 412 9.12 14.04 7.82
C TRP A 412 10.59 14.42 7.86
N PHE A 413 10.89 15.69 8.15
CA PHE A 413 12.24 16.23 8.25
C PHE A 413 12.35 17.18 9.44
N LEU A 414 13.31 16.97 10.36
CA LEU A 414 13.55 17.89 11.48
C LEU A 414 14.29 19.13 10.97
N GLN A 415 13.57 20.22 10.73
CA GLN A 415 14.16 21.49 10.32
C GLN A 415 14.63 22.31 11.52
N THR A 416 15.77 22.98 11.35
CA THR A 416 16.25 23.99 12.31
C THR A 416 15.91 25.39 11.80
N LEU A 417 15.20 26.19 12.61
CA LEU A 417 14.64 27.50 12.21
C LEU A 417 15.64 28.66 12.22
N GLY A 418 16.90 28.40 12.55
CA GLY A 418 17.98 29.37 12.57
C GLY A 418 19.33 28.69 12.83
N THR A 419 20.41 29.47 12.87
CA THR A 419 21.77 28.94 13.03
C THR A 419 22.37 29.15 14.43
N GLY A 420 21.75 29.95 15.29
CA GLY A 420 22.26 30.23 16.65
C GLY A 420 21.93 29.13 17.66
N GLU A 421 22.65 29.11 18.81
CA GLU A 421 22.49 28.12 19.90
C GLU A 421 21.07 28.08 20.53
N SER A 422 20.18 29.02 20.19
CA SER A 422 18.79 29.10 20.64
C SER A 422 17.76 28.91 19.51
N ALA A 423 18.18 28.38 18.36
CA ALA A 423 17.29 28.14 17.23
C ALA A 423 16.21 27.10 17.57
N GLY A 424 14.94 27.45 17.31
CA GLY A 424 13.84 26.50 17.42
C GLY A 424 13.93 25.39 16.37
N GLN A 425 13.27 24.27 16.65
CA GLN A 425 13.15 23.14 15.72
C GLN A 425 11.67 22.91 15.37
N GLN A 426 11.41 22.34 14.20
CA GLN A 426 10.08 21.92 13.76
C GLN A 426 10.20 20.66 12.90
N ILE A 427 9.11 19.91 12.74
CA ILE A 427 9.06 18.78 11.82
C ILE A 427 8.30 19.21 10.56
N GLN A 428 9.01 19.29 9.43
CA GLN A 428 8.43 19.58 8.12
C GLN A 428 7.95 18.29 7.48
N LEU A 429 6.67 18.25 7.11
CA LEU A 429 6.05 17.12 6.42
C LEU A 429 6.03 17.43 4.91
N VAL A 430 6.39 16.46 4.08
CA VAL A 430 6.51 16.62 2.62
C VAL A 430 5.93 15.41 1.88
N ASP A 431 4.99 15.67 0.97
CA ASP A 431 4.42 14.69 0.05
C ASP A 431 5.43 14.35 -1.05
N VAL A 432 6.07 13.19 -0.95
CA VAL A 432 7.35 12.87 -1.62
C VAL A 432 7.29 12.93 -3.14
N PRO A 433 6.36 12.24 -3.85
CA PRO A 433 6.31 12.26 -5.32
C PRO A 433 6.12 13.68 -5.88
N SER A 434 5.36 14.51 -5.17
CA SER A 434 5.08 15.88 -5.60
C SER A 434 6.15 16.90 -5.17
N CYS A 435 6.92 16.57 -4.12
CA CYS A 435 7.79 17.46 -3.33
C CYS A 435 7.04 18.64 -2.68
N LYS A 436 5.73 18.53 -2.44
CA LYS A 436 4.94 19.60 -1.79
C LYS A 436 5.02 19.48 -0.27
N LYS A 437 5.21 20.61 0.40
CA LYS A 437 5.08 20.71 1.86
C LYS A 437 3.62 20.45 2.26
N ALA A 438 3.38 19.37 2.99
CA ALA A 438 2.06 18.92 3.40
C ALA A 438 1.58 19.60 4.69
N GLY A 439 2.50 19.84 5.62
CA GLY A 439 2.24 20.44 6.92
C GLY A 439 3.53 20.67 7.72
N VAL A 440 3.40 21.21 8.92
CA VAL A 440 4.51 21.41 9.86
C VAL A 440 4.01 21.09 11.27
N LEU A 441 4.65 20.15 11.96
CA LEU A 441 4.42 19.94 13.39
C LEU A 441 5.37 20.86 14.17
N PRO A 442 4.86 21.78 15.01
CA PRO A 442 5.69 22.65 15.84
C PRO A 442 6.33 21.86 16.99
N GLN A 443 7.38 22.42 17.62
CA GLN A 443 8.01 21.82 18.82
C GLN A 443 7.04 21.55 19.98
N ASN A 444 5.89 22.23 20.01
CA ASN A 444 4.90 22.16 21.09
C ASN A 444 3.48 22.34 20.52
N ILE A 445 2.55 21.50 20.94
CA ILE A 445 1.12 21.54 20.60
C ILE A 445 0.32 21.65 21.90
N ASP A 446 -0.53 22.66 22.02
CA ASP A 446 -1.38 22.94 23.20
C ASP A 446 -0.66 22.93 24.56
N GLY A 447 0.60 23.40 24.58
CA GLY A 447 1.45 23.42 25.78
C GLY A 447 2.29 22.15 25.96
N ASN A 448 2.03 21.09 25.21
CA ASN A 448 2.75 19.82 25.27
C ASN A 448 3.91 19.77 24.28
N ASN A 449 5.12 19.48 24.75
CA ASN A 449 6.27 19.25 23.88
C ASN A 449 6.12 17.89 23.18
N ILE A 450 6.29 17.88 21.86
CA ILE A 450 6.22 16.64 21.06
C ILE A 450 7.59 15.98 20.89
N SER A 451 7.59 14.67 20.59
CA SER A 451 8.77 13.89 20.23
C SER A 451 8.85 13.66 18.71
N SER A 452 10.05 13.38 18.20
CA SER A 452 10.24 12.82 16.85
C SER A 452 9.91 11.32 16.75
N ASN A 453 9.47 10.70 17.85
CA ASN A 453 8.88 9.36 17.86
C ASN A 453 7.38 9.50 17.58
N PHE A 454 7.03 9.39 16.31
CA PHE A 454 5.67 9.45 15.81
C PHE A 454 5.57 8.75 14.46
N ASP A 455 4.36 8.34 14.09
CA ASP A 455 4.05 7.93 12.73
C ASP A 455 2.61 8.34 12.37
N ARG A 456 2.14 7.95 11.18
CA ARG A 456 0.86 8.33 10.59
C ARG A 456 -0.12 7.16 10.65
N TYR A 457 -1.36 7.41 11.04
CA TYR A 457 -2.42 6.41 11.17
C TYR A 457 -3.66 6.78 10.34
N PRO A 458 -4.30 5.84 9.61
CA PRO A 458 -5.51 6.11 8.83
C PRO A 458 -6.74 6.28 9.72
N THR A 459 -7.56 7.28 9.45
CA THR A 459 -8.80 7.50 10.22
C THR A 459 -9.92 8.05 9.34
N SER A 460 -11.16 7.67 9.64
CA SER A 460 -12.40 8.26 9.10
C SER A 460 -12.77 9.58 9.80
N ALA A 461 -12.24 9.86 10.99
CA ALA A 461 -12.64 10.98 11.84
C ALA A 461 -12.32 12.38 11.28
N ASN A 462 -11.49 12.48 10.23
CA ASN A 462 -11.20 13.75 9.56
C ASN A 462 -11.18 13.63 8.02
N ALA A 463 -11.47 14.74 7.35
CA ALA A 463 -11.56 14.80 5.88
C ALA A 463 -10.21 14.54 5.18
N GLN A 464 -9.09 14.71 5.88
CA GLN A 464 -7.76 14.39 5.38
C GLN A 464 -7.56 12.86 5.31
N GLY A 465 -8.27 12.08 6.11
CA GLY A 465 -8.26 10.62 6.14
C GLY A 465 -7.11 10.02 6.95
N TYR A 466 -6.48 10.80 7.84
CA TYR A 466 -5.35 10.34 8.66
C TYR A 466 -5.03 11.29 9.82
N GLN A 467 -4.37 10.76 10.85
CA GLN A 467 -3.81 11.47 11.99
C GLN A 467 -2.31 11.14 12.13
N TYR A 468 -1.61 11.91 12.96
CA TYR A 468 -0.27 11.61 13.47
C TYR A 468 -0.39 11.11 14.91
N VAL A 469 0.21 9.96 15.21
CA VAL A 469 0.25 9.37 16.56
C VAL A 469 1.61 9.69 17.16
N ILE A 470 1.63 10.59 18.14
CA ILE A 470 2.83 11.29 18.61
C ILE A 470 3.08 11.04 20.09
N ALA A 471 4.27 10.55 20.46
CA ALA A 471 4.67 10.48 21.87
C ALA A 471 4.90 11.89 22.44
N LEU A 472 4.26 12.23 23.56
CA LEU A 472 4.48 13.49 24.26
C LEU A 472 5.66 13.38 25.25
N ALA A 473 6.37 14.48 25.47
CA ALA A 473 7.65 14.45 26.18
C ALA A 473 7.56 14.34 27.72
N ASN A 474 6.39 14.58 28.32
CA ASN A 474 6.20 14.59 29.77
C ASN A 474 5.06 13.64 30.16
N ALA A 475 5.27 12.85 31.22
CA ALA A 475 4.22 12.04 31.82
C ALA A 475 3.31 12.88 32.74
N GLU A 476 2.07 12.43 32.89
CA GLU A 476 1.08 12.95 33.84
C GLU A 476 1.03 12.08 35.11
N GLY A 477 0.38 12.57 36.17
CA GLY A 477 0.18 11.82 37.41
C GLY A 477 -1.30 11.61 37.74
N SER A 478 -1.69 10.38 38.10
CA SER A 478 -3.06 10.07 38.55
C SER A 478 -3.30 10.53 40.00
N GLU A 479 -4.57 10.64 40.42
CA GLU A 479 -4.91 10.93 41.83
C GLU A 479 -4.38 9.85 42.80
N ALA A 480 -4.18 8.63 42.31
CA ALA A 480 -3.58 7.52 43.06
C ALA A 480 -2.03 7.57 43.08
N GLY A 481 -1.41 8.53 42.41
CA GLY A 481 0.06 8.66 42.32
C GLY A 481 0.71 7.75 41.28
N GLU A 482 -0.07 7.28 40.30
CA GLU A 482 0.43 6.49 39.16
C GLU A 482 1.00 7.39 38.07
N VAL A 483 1.97 6.88 37.32
CA VAL A 483 2.55 7.58 36.17
C VAL A 483 1.76 7.22 34.92
N LEU A 484 1.13 8.22 34.31
CA LEU A 484 0.39 8.10 33.07
C LEU A 484 1.27 8.63 31.92
N ALA A 485 1.54 7.81 30.91
CA ALA A 485 2.34 8.21 29.76
C ALA A 485 1.45 8.62 28.57
N PRO A 486 1.45 9.90 28.17
CA PRO A 486 0.53 10.37 27.14
C PRO A 486 1.06 10.19 25.70
N ILE A 487 0.21 9.65 24.84
CA ILE A 487 0.38 9.57 23.38
C ILE A 487 -0.75 10.39 22.75
N ALA A 488 -0.41 11.40 21.94
CA ALA A 488 -1.38 12.29 21.33
C ALA A 488 -1.73 11.86 19.90
N TRP A 489 -3.02 11.89 19.60
CA TRP A 489 -3.57 11.71 18.26
C TRP A 489 -3.85 13.09 17.68
N VAL A 490 -3.15 13.45 16.60
CA VAL A 490 -3.05 14.82 16.11
C VAL A 490 -3.50 14.90 14.66
N ASN A 491 -4.50 15.74 14.37
CA ASN A 491 -4.99 15.97 13.02
C ASN A 491 -3.96 16.77 12.19
N PRO A 492 -4.03 16.77 10.84
CA PRO A 492 -3.03 17.43 10.01
C PRO A 492 -2.98 18.96 10.11
N ASP A 493 -3.97 19.59 10.75
CA ASP A 493 -3.98 21.02 11.12
C ASP A 493 -3.34 21.32 12.49
N CYS A 494 -2.72 20.30 13.12
CA CYS A 494 -2.14 20.31 14.46
C CYS A 494 -3.14 20.42 15.62
N THR A 495 -4.43 20.22 15.40
CA THR A 495 -5.38 20.02 16.51
C THR A 495 -5.17 18.64 17.15
N ILE A 496 -5.14 18.58 18.48
CA ILE A 496 -5.18 17.30 19.22
C ILE A 496 -6.63 16.80 19.21
N ASP A 497 -6.84 15.60 18.70
CA ASP A 497 -8.11 14.91 18.68
C ASP A 497 -8.38 14.26 20.06
N HIS A 498 -7.48 13.37 20.47
CA HIS A 498 -7.46 12.78 21.80
C HIS A 498 -6.03 12.46 22.28
N VAL A 499 -5.90 12.04 23.54
CA VAL A 499 -4.62 11.66 24.16
C VAL A 499 -4.82 10.40 24.99
N ASP A 500 -4.21 9.31 24.53
CA ASP A 500 -4.14 8.03 25.23
C ASP A 500 -3.20 8.13 26.42
N ARG A 501 -3.58 7.53 27.55
CA ARG A 501 -2.88 7.66 28.84
C ARG A 501 -2.52 6.29 29.40
N LEU A 502 -1.45 5.70 28.86
CA LEU A 502 -0.93 4.41 29.30
C LEU A 502 -0.53 4.48 30.78
N ASN A 503 -1.21 3.70 31.63
CA ASN A 503 -0.88 3.61 33.05
C ASN A 503 0.35 2.71 33.26
N LEU A 504 1.48 3.31 33.67
CA LEU A 504 2.73 2.60 33.93
C LEU A 504 2.90 2.16 35.39
N GLY A 505 1.92 2.48 36.25
CA GLY A 505 1.94 2.27 37.69
C GLY A 505 2.70 3.33 38.48
N THR A 506 2.79 3.15 39.80
CA THR A 506 3.32 4.14 40.77
C THR A 506 4.85 4.27 40.82
N LYS A 507 5.57 3.53 39.96
CA LYS A 507 7.03 3.32 40.05
C LYS A 507 7.79 3.44 38.73
N ALA A 508 7.15 3.96 37.69
CA ALA A 508 7.81 4.24 36.42
C ALA A 508 8.61 5.55 36.47
N GLU A 509 9.76 5.59 35.81
CA GLU A 509 10.64 6.78 35.75
C GLU A 509 11.01 7.19 34.33
N LEU A 510 10.79 6.32 33.34
CA LEU A 510 11.12 6.55 31.94
C LEU A 510 10.20 5.69 31.07
N PHE A 511 9.78 6.23 29.93
CA PHE A 511 8.87 5.61 28.97
C PHE A 511 9.38 5.88 27.54
N THR A 512 9.31 4.87 26.68
CA THR A 512 9.62 4.99 25.25
C THR A 512 8.72 4.03 24.48
N PRO A 513 7.65 4.51 23.84
CA PRO A 513 6.82 3.68 22.98
C PRO A 513 7.56 3.38 21.67
N LEU A 514 7.14 2.35 20.95
CA LEU A 514 7.46 2.19 19.55
C LEU A 514 6.25 2.67 18.75
N LEU A 515 6.40 3.74 17.96
CA LEU A 515 5.35 4.27 17.10
C LEU A 515 5.83 4.23 15.65
N ASN A 516 5.35 3.24 14.90
CA ASN A 516 5.63 3.06 13.48
C ASN A 516 4.52 2.25 12.79
N SER A 517 4.53 2.21 11.46
CA SER A 517 3.61 1.42 10.61
C SER A 517 3.32 -0.02 11.03
N THR A 518 4.27 -0.72 11.67
CA THR A 518 4.08 -2.09 12.16
C THR A 518 3.42 -2.09 13.55
N SER A 519 3.99 -1.34 14.50
CA SER A 519 3.51 -1.28 15.90
C SER A 519 2.21 -0.52 16.12
N LEU A 520 1.78 0.30 15.15
CA LEU A 520 0.47 0.96 15.13
C LEU A 520 -0.59 0.18 14.35
N ASN A 521 -0.32 -1.06 13.91
CA ASN A 521 -1.37 -1.94 13.40
C ASN A 521 -2.14 -2.53 14.60
N PRO A 522 -3.43 -2.21 14.83
CA PRO A 522 -4.19 -2.77 15.94
C PRO A 522 -4.23 -4.31 15.88
N TYR A 523 -4.27 -4.87 14.67
CA TYR A 523 -4.35 -6.32 14.45
C TYR A 523 -3.00 -7.06 14.50
N LEU A 524 -1.95 -6.45 15.09
CA LEU A 524 -0.63 -7.07 15.23
C LEU A 524 -0.54 -8.01 16.45
N PHE A 525 -1.04 -7.58 17.61
CA PHE A 525 -0.86 -8.32 18.86
C PHE A 525 -2.07 -9.17 19.21
N ASN A 526 -3.28 -8.66 19.03
CA ASN A 526 -4.51 -9.44 18.92
C ASN A 526 -5.15 -9.22 17.55
N THR A 527 -6.34 -9.79 17.31
CA THR A 527 -7.17 -9.47 16.15
C THR A 527 -8.44 -8.69 16.52
N ASP A 528 -8.57 -8.21 17.75
CA ASP A 528 -9.63 -7.29 18.13
C ASP A 528 -9.42 -5.88 17.55
N ASP A 529 -10.43 -5.02 17.64
CA ASP A 529 -10.39 -3.64 17.14
C ASP A 529 -9.68 -2.67 18.13
N ASP A 530 -9.10 -3.20 19.23
CA ASP A 530 -8.47 -2.39 20.28
C ASP A 530 -7.06 -1.92 19.88
N MET A 531 -6.70 -0.69 20.26
CA MET A 531 -5.34 -0.17 20.07
C MET A 531 -4.40 -0.65 21.18
N GLU A 532 -3.25 -1.20 20.77
CA GLU A 532 -2.27 -1.82 21.66
C GLU A 532 -0.88 -1.23 21.44
N TYR A 533 -0.26 -0.77 22.51
CA TYR A 533 1.05 -0.13 22.45
C TYR A 533 2.14 -1.05 22.99
N VAL A 534 3.21 -1.22 22.20
CA VAL A 534 4.47 -1.79 22.68
C VAL A 534 5.43 -0.69 23.12
N TYR A 535 5.98 -0.82 24.33
CA TYR A 535 6.85 0.19 24.91
C TYR A 535 7.92 -0.39 25.83
N LEU A 536 9.03 0.35 25.94
CA LEU A 536 10.03 0.17 26.98
C LEU A 536 9.74 1.14 28.13
N ALA A 537 9.64 0.62 29.35
CA ALA A 537 9.51 1.42 30.57
C ALA A 537 10.64 1.10 31.56
N LYS A 538 11.07 2.10 32.34
CA LYS A 538 11.94 1.90 33.50
C LYS A 538 11.11 1.91 34.78
N LYS A 539 10.97 0.75 35.45
CA LYS A 539 10.09 0.58 36.63
C LYS A 539 10.89 0.11 37.85
N ARG A 540 10.73 0.78 39.01
CA ARG A 540 11.40 0.36 40.26
C ARG A 540 10.83 -0.96 40.81
N ARG A 541 11.69 -1.79 41.41
CA ARG A 541 11.27 -3.03 42.07
C ARG A 541 10.42 -2.80 43.31
N GLU A 542 9.62 -3.80 43.64
CA GLU A 542 8.77 -3.84 44.84
C GLU A 542 9.35 -4.67 45.98
N ASP A 543 10.44 -5.42 45.70
CA ASP A 543 11.17 -6.29 46.63
C ASP A 543 11.96 -5.56 47.74
N GLY A 544 11.87 -4.23 47.80
CA GLY A 544 12.62 -3.39 48.74
C GLY A 544 14.06 -3.06 48.31
N SER A 545 14.58 -3.63 47.22
CA SER A 545 15.92 -3.30 46.68
C SER A 545 15.97 -1.90 46.06
N ASN A 546 14.81 -1.39 45.61
CA ASN A 546 14.64 -0.11 44.93
C ASN A 546 15.45 0.04 43.61
N LYS A 547 15.96 -1.09 43.07
CA LYS A 547 16.57 -1.19 41.74
C LYS A 547 15.57 -0.76 40.66
N LEU A 548 16.08 -0.24 39.56
CA LEU A 548 15.30 0.22 38.41
C LEU A 548 15.48 -0.79 37.26
N ASP A 549 14.40 -1.47 36.87
CA ASP A 549 14.43 -2.46 35.80
C ASP A 549 13.96 -1.85 34.48
N ASN A 550 14.60 -2.24 33.37
CA ASN A 550 14.02 -2.10 32.04
C ASN A 550 12.93 -3.18 31.88
N VAL A 551 11.74 -2.78 31.44
CA VAL A 551 10.60 -3.67 31.18
C VAL A 551 10.06 -3.36 29.79
N LEU A 552 9.93 -4.39 28.96
CA LEU A 552 9.24 -4.30 27.66
C LEU A 552 7.81 -4.82 27.88
N GLU A 553 6.80 -4.05 27.49
CA GLU A 553 5.40 -4.41 27.65
C GLU A 553 4.63 -4.16 26.36
N VAL A 554 3.64 -5.02 26.09
CA VAL A 554 2.53 -4.78 25.16
C VAL A 554 1.29 -4.61 26.02
N ALA A 555 0.59 -3.48 25.90
CA ALA A 555 -0.59 -3.18 26.71
C ALA A 555 -1.65 -2.41 25.93
N LYS A 556 -2.92 -2.60 26.32
CA LYS A 556 -4.06 -1.80 25.87
C LYS A 556 -4.02 -0.40 26.48
N VAL A 557 -4.76 0.53 25.88
CA VAL A 557 -4.84 1.95 26.31
C VAL A 557 -5.24 2.11 27.77
N ASP A 558 -6.09 1.23 28.30
CA ASP A 558 -6.54 1.22 29.70
C ASP A 558 -5.44 0.83 30.72
N GLY A 559 -4.27 0.40 30.25
CA GLY A 559 -3.16 -0.10 31.06
C GLY A 559 -3.16 -1.62 31.27
N THR A 560 -4.09 -2.37 30.66
CA THR A 560 -4.11 -3.84 30.71
C THR A 560 -2.91 -4.40 29.92
N VAL A 561 -1.93 -4.93 30.66
CA VAL A 561 -0.71 -5.53 30.09
C VAL A 561 -1.01 -6.94 29.56
N LEU A 562 -0.91 -7.10 28.24
CA LEU A 562 -1.10 -8.37 27.54
C LEU A 562 0.13 -9.27 27.64
N LYS A 563 1.32 -8.66 27.52
CA LYS A 563 2.62 -9.31 27.67
C LYS A 563 3.61 -8.39 28.35
N SER A 564 4.46 -8.97 29.20
CA SER A 564 5.56 -8.26 29.87
C SER A 564 6.82 -9.12 29.86
N TRP A 565 7.93 -8.50 29.49
CA TRP A 565 9.28 -9.05 29.60
C TRP A 565 10.07 -8.15 30.56
N ARG A 566 10.24 -8.63 31.80
CA ARG A 566 10.88 -7.92 32.92
C ARG A 566 12.28 -8.47 33.22
N GLY A 567 12.98 -7.75 34.10
CA GLY A 567 14.23 -7.95 34.80
C GLY A 567 14.40 -8.73 36.17
N ASP A 568 15.65 -9.22 36.45
CA ASP A 568 16.30 -9.95 37.58
C ASP A 568 17.78 -9.42 37.71
N ASP A 569 18.86 -10.18 37.93
CA ASP A 569 20.24 -9.68 38.09
C ASP A 569 21.32 -10.10 37.05
N THR A 570 21.20 -11.18 36.24
CA THR A 570 22.32 -11.69 35.39
C THR A 570 22.23 -11.57 33.86
N HIS A 571 21.05 -11.34 33.26
CA HIS A 571 20.89 -11.08 31.82
C HIS A 571 20.36 -9.65 31.61
N SER A 572 20.27 -9.08 30.41
CA SER A 572 19.54 -7.81 30.17
C SER A 572 18.91 -7.79 28.79
N ILE A 573 17.69 -7.24 28.64
CA ILE A 573 17.08 -7.06 27.31
C ILE A 573 18.05 -6.23 26.46
N SER A 574 18.56 -6.80 25.38
CA SER A 574 19.49 -6.14 24.45
C SER A 574 18.77 -5.63 23.20
N GLN A 575 17.77 -6.38 22.74
CA GLN A 575 17.00 -6.09 21.53
C GLN A 575 15.62 -6.75 21.62
N ALA A 576 14.63 -6.18 20.91
CA ALA A 576 13.38 -6.86 20.61
C ALA A 576 12.86 -6.40 19.23
N GLY A 577 11.99 -7.19 18.59
CA GLY A 577 11.24 -6.70 17.44
C GLY A 577 10.33 -7.70 16.73
N PHE A 578 9.78 -7.26 15.58
CA PHE A 578 8.73 -7.93 14.80
C PHE A 578 9.15 -8.30 13.36
N PRO A 579 10.03 -9.29 13.16
CA PRO A 579 10.35 -9.82 11.84
C PRO A 579 9.12 -10.42 11.15
N VAL A 580 9.02 -10.18 9.85
CA VAL A 580 8.18 -10.98 8.96
C VAL A 580 8.88 -12.30 8.71
N MET A 581 8.25 -13.41 9.10
CA MET A 581 8.88 -14.73 9.05
C MET A 581 8.74 -15.37 7.66
N ASN A 582 7.62 -15.19 6.95
CA ASN A 582 7.38 -15.86 5.66
C ASN A 582 6.87 -14.93 4.54
N GLU A 583 6.87 -15.43 3.30
CA GLU A 583 6.37 -14.72 2.11
C GLU A 583 4.87 -14.29 2.22
N LEU A 584 4.11 -14.87 3.16
CA LEU A 584 2.70 -14.51 3.40
C LEU A 584 2.55 -13.32 4.36
N GLY A 585 3.63 -12.79 4.93
CA GLY A 585 3.56 -11.67 5.86
C GLY A 585 3.34 -12.06 7.33
N LYS A 586 3.53 -13.33 7.72
CA LYS A 586 3.37 -13.74 9.13
C LYS A 586 4.42 -13.04 10.01
N TYR A 587 3.99 -12.14 10.87
CA TYR A 587 4.84 -11.55 11.90
C TYR A 587 5.11 -12.53 13.05
N GLN A 588 6.23 -12.34 13.72
CA GLN A 588 6.54 -12.95 15.00
C GLN A 588 7.30 -11.93 15.85
N MET A 589 7.09 -11.93 17.17
CA MET A 589 7.90 -11.13 18.08
C MET A 589 9.14 -11.91 18.53
N PHE A 590 10.30 -11.25 18.58
CA PHE A 590 11.47 -11.75 19.31
C PHE A 590 11.90 -10.79 20.41
N VAL A 591 12.50 -11.35 21.47
CA VAL A 591 13.16 -10.62 22.55
C VAL A 591 14.50 -11.30 22.82
N VAL A 592 15.59 -10.53 22.82
CA VAL A 592 16.95 -11.02 23.11
C VAL A 592 17.41 -10.52 24.47
N PHE A 593 17.95 -11.43 25.27
CA PHE A 593 18.55 -11.15 26.56
C PHE A 593 20.06 -11.43 26.51
N SER A 594 20.90 -10.42 26.77
CA SER A 594 22.34 -10.60 26.97
C SER A 594 22.61 -11.21 28.34
N ASP A 595 22.99 -12.49 28.41
CA ASP A 595 23.47 -13.20 29.60
C ASP A 595 24.90 -12.76 29.93
N THR A 596 25.04 -11.86 30.90
CA THR A 596 26.34 -11.34 31.36
C THR A 596 27.12 -12.33 32.22
N LYS A 597 26.48 -13.42 32.70
CA LYS A 597 27.13 -14.44 33.53
C LYS A 597 27.81 -15.50 32.67
N ASN A 598 27.19 -15.92 31.58
CA ASN A 598 27.74 -16.92 30.65
C ASN A 598 28.29 -16.32 29.36
N ASN A 599 28.26 -14.98 29.20
CA ASN A 599 28.70 -14.24 28.01
C ASN A 599 27.94 -14.65 26.73
N LYS A 600 26.59 -14.65 26.80
CA LYS A 600 25.71 -15.10 25.73
C LYS A 600 24.57 -14.13 25.43
N TYR A 601 23.83 -14.41 24.37
CA TYR A 601 22.57 -13.80 24.01
C TYR A 601 21.52 -14.90 23.83
N ASP A 602 20.47 -14.84 24.64
CA ASP A 602 19.32 -15.73 24.58
C ASP A 602 18.19 -15.07 23.79
N MET A 603 17.91 -15.61 22.60
CA MET A 603 16.81 -15.19 21.72
C MET A 603 15.56 -15.98 22.10
N SER A 604 14.45 -15.28 22.36
CA SER A 604 13.13 -15.87 22.65
C SER A 604 12.11 -15.36 21.63
N PHE A 605 11.34 -16.27 21.04
CA PHE A 605 10.39 -15.98 19.95
C PHE A 605 8.93 -16.25 20.39
N TYR A 606 7.99 -15.43 19.92
CA TYR A 606 6.57 -15.49 20.28
C TYR A 606 5.71 -15.23 19.05
N ASP A 607 4.85 -16.18 18.70
CA ASP A 607 3.96 -16.07 17.55
C ASP A 607 2.98 -14.89 17.69
N LEU A 608 2.78 -14.17 16.59
CA LEU A 608 1.81 -13.08 16.47
C LEU A 608 0.73 -13.43 15.44
N PRO A 609 -0.52 -12.94 15.63
CA PRO A 609 -1.01 -12.34 16.88
C PRO A 609 -1.06 -13.36 18.03
N PHE A 610 -1.00 -12.88 19.27
CA PHE A 610 -1.11 -13.70 20.49
C PHE A 610 -2.50 -14.34 20.62
N THR A 611 -3.54 -13.62 20.20
CA THR A 611 -4.93 -14.07 20.17
C THR A 611 -5.51 -13.81 18.79
N LYS A 612 -6.26 -14.77 18.24
CA LYS A 612 -7.02 -14.62 17.01
C LYS A 612 -8.26 -15.49 16.99
N PHE A 613 -9.28 -15.09 16.23
CA PHE A 613 -10.58 -15.78 16.13
C PHE A 613 -11.19 -16.02 17.51
N GLU A 614 -11.40 -14.96 18.31
CA GLU A 614 -11.89 -15.10 19.70
C GLU A 614 -13.23 -15.84 19.79
N GLN A 615 -14.08 -15.72 18.77
CA GLN A 615 -15.35 -16.45 18.68
C GLN A 615 -15.16 -17.96 18.46
N GLY A 616 -13.97 -18.39 18.04
CA GLY A 616 -13.53 -19.78 18.02
C GLY A 616 -13.37 -20.40 16.62
N GLY A 617 -13.45 -21.74 16.59
CA GLY A 617 -13.21 -22.55 15.40
C GLY A 617 -11.83 -23.20 15.33
N LYS A 618 -11.62 -24.08 14.36
CA LYS A 618 -10.34 -24.79 14.11
C LYS A 618 -9.87 -24.70 12.65
N GLY A 619 -10.59 -23.94 11.83
CA GLY A 619 -10.33 -23.79 10.40
C GLY A 619 -10.63 -25.04 9.57
N THR A 620 -11.45 -25.98 10.08
CA THR A 620 -11.91 -27.17 9.34
C THR A 620 -13.32 -26.95 8.79
N VAL A 621 -13.75 -27.70 7.78
CA VAL A 621 -15.06 -27.51 7.14
C VAL A 621 -16.22 -27.64 8.13
N GLU A 622 -16.10 -28.55 9.11
CA GLU A 622 -17.09 -28.81 10.15
C GLU A 622 -16.98 -27.86 11.37
N ASP A 623 -15.89 -27.08 11.47
CA ASP A 623 -15.55 -26.23 12.62
C ASP A 623 -14.67 -25.06 12.11
N PRO A 624 -15.25 -24.17 11.27
CA PRO A 624 -14.50 -23.10 10.60
C PRO A 624 -14.06 -22.04 11.61
N TYR A 625 -12.98 -21.32 11.32
CA TYR A 625 -12.63 -20.15 12.11
C TYR A 625 -13.74 -19.10 11.99
N LEU A 626 -14.21 -18.59 13.13
CA LEU A 626 -15.25 -17.58 13.19
C LEU A 626 -14.60 -16.19 13.15
N ILE A 627 -14.91 -15.44 12.10
CA ILE A 627 -14.38 -14.10 11.85
C ILE A 627 -15.36 -13.08 12.40
N SER A 628 -14.89 -12.26 13.34
CA SER A 628 -15.68 -11.18 13.97
C SER A 628 -15.14 -9.78 13.73
N THR A 629 -13.93 -9.65 13.19
CA THR A 629 -13.20 -8.37 13.06
C THR A 629 -12.41 -8.28 11.76
N THR A 630 -11.96 -7.07 11.42
CA THR A 630 -11.06 -6.86 10.27
C THR A 630 -9.70 -7.55 10.49
N GLY A 631 -9.23 -7.66 11.73
CA GLY A 631 -8.03 -8.44 12.08
C GLY A 631 -8.19 -9.93 11.81
N ASP A 632 -9.32 -10.54 12.20
CA ASP A 632 -9.63 -11.95 11.92
C ASP A 632 -9.67 -12.20 10.40
N PHE A 633 -10.29 -11.28 9.65
CA PHE A 633 -10.41 -11.38 8.19
C PHE A 633 -9.04 -11.35 7.50
N GLN A 634 -8.11 -10.51 7.97
CA GLN A 634 -6.73 -10.46 7.47
C GLN A 634 -5.95 -11.76 7.71
N GLN A 635 -6.25 -12.53 8.77
CA GLN A 635 -5.58 -13.81 9.03
C GLN A 635 -5.79 -14.85 7.93
N MET A 636 -6.82 -14.71 7.09
CA MET A 636 -7.07 -15.59 5.93
C MET A 636 -5.86 -15.71 4.99
N ALA A 637 -5.10 -14.62 4.82
CA ALA A 637 -3.91 -14.60 3.96
C ALA A 637 -2.77 -15.48 4.49
N LEU A 638 -2.72 -15.70 5.81
CA LEU A 638 -1.69 -16.52 6.47
C LEU A 638 -2.03 -18.03 6.47
N GLU A 639 -3.32 -18.38 6.36
CA GLU A 639 -3.80 -19.77 6.36
C GLU A 639 -4.82 -20.04 5.21
N PRO A 640 -4.45 -19.87 3.92
CA PRO A 640 -5.38 -19.87 2.77
C PRO A 640 -5.96 -21.25 2.36
N THR A 641 -5.73 -22.27 3.18
CA THR A 641 -6.23 -23.65 3.01
C THR A 641 -7.36 -24.00 3.99
N LYS A 642 -7.69 -23.08 4.90
CA LYS A 642 -8.65 -23.27 6.00
C LYS A 642 -10.07 -22.86 5.64
N SER A 643 -11.02 -23.29 6.47
CA SER A 643 -12.42 -22.86 6.37
C SER A 643 -12.72 -21.73 7.36
N TYR A 644 -13.47 -20.74 6.89
CA TYR A 644 -13.79 -19.50 7.58
C TYR A 644 -15.29 -19.23 7.49
N LYS A 645 -15.84 -18.64 8.54
CA LYS A 645 -17.23 -18.17 8.58
C LYS A 645 -17.29 -16.79 9.22
N LEU A 646 -17.93 -15.82 8.56
CA LEU A 646 -18.24 -14.53 9.19
C LEU A 646 -19.33 -14.72 10.25
N VAL A 647 -19.19 -14.04 11.39
CA VAL A 647 -20.21 -13.96 12.46
C VAL A 647 -20.50 -12.51 12.89
N ALA A 648 -19.90 -11.56 12.19
CA ALA A 648 -20.16 -10.13 12.25
C ALA A 648 -19.84 -9.52 10.88
N ASP A 649 -20.34 -8.31 10.64
CA ASP A 649 -19.95 -7.53 9.47
C ASP A 649 -18.54 -6.95 9.67
N ILE A 650 -17.79 -6.80 8.57
CA ILE A 650 -16.37 -6.47 8.56
C ILE A 650 -16.16 -5.15 7.80
N ASP A 651 -15.60 -4.13 8.45
CA ASP A 651 -15.25 -2.88 7.77
C ASP A 651 -13.75 -2.82 7.43
N MET A 652 -13.44 -2.96 6.14
CA MET A 652 -12.08 -2.90 5.64
C MET A 652 -11.51 -1.47 5.64
N ALA A 653 -12.31 -0.42 5.90
CA ALA A 653 -11.78 0.93 6.14
C ALA A 653 -10.96 1.00 7.44
N LYS A 654 -11.18 0.08 8.40
CA LYS A 654 -10.35 -0.09 9.60
C LYS A 654 -8.99 -0.76 9.31
N ALA A 655 -8.75 -1.25 8.10
CA ALA A 655 -7.46 -1.84 7.73
C ALA A 655 -6.39 -0.76 7.50
N ALA A 656 -5.20 -0.94 8.06
CA ALA A 656 -4.12 0.03 7.93
C ALA A 656 -3.59 0.20 6.49
N GLN A 657 -3.85 -0.78 5.60
CA GLN A 657 -3.32 -0.87 4.24
C GLN A 657 -4.36 -1.40 3.25
N TRP A 658 -4.11 -1.20 1.95
CA TRP A 658 -4.85 -1.86 0.87
C TRP A 658 -4.82 -3.39 1.01
N TRP A 659 -5.91 -4.07 0.62
CA TRP A 659 -5.92 -5.53 0.58
C TRP A 659 -4.92 -6.06 -0.45
N THR A 660 -4.07 -6.99 -0.01
CA THR A 660 -3.19 -7.77 -0.89
C THR A 660 -3.90 -9.07 -1.25
N PRO A 661 -4.16 -9.35 -2.55
CA PRO A 661 -4.88 -10.56 -2.95
C PRO A 661 -4.26 -11.85 -2.42
N ILE A 662 -5.06 -12.73 -1.85
CA ILE A 662 -4.60 -14.05 -1.41
C ILE A 662 -4.27 -14.89 -2.66
N LYS A 663 -2.98 -15.08 -2.93
CA LYS A 663 -2.44 -15.60 -4.20
C LYS A 663 -3.12 -16.88 -4.71
N SER A 664 -3.40 -17.83 -3.83
CA SER A 664 -4.16 -19.06 -4.10
C SER A 664 -4.93 -19.43 -2.84
N PHE A 665 -6.26 -19.56 -2.94
CA PHE A 665 -7.13 -19.95 -1.84
C PHE A 665 -7.88 -21.24 -2.18
N THR A 666 -7.59 -22.31 -1.45
CA THR A 666 -8.23 -23.65 -1.58
C THR A 666 -9.24 -23.91 -0.47
N GLY A 667 -9.39 -22.96 0.46
CA GLY A 667 -10.28 -23.03 1.61
C GLY A 667 -11.75 -22.76 1.28
N SER A 668 -12.51 -22.44 2.33
CA SER A 668 -13.91 -22.01 2.22
C SER A 668 -14.11 -20.71 2.97
N LEU A 669 -14.77 -19.73 2.37
CA LEU A 669 -15.29 -18.55 3.04
C LEU A 669 -16.82 -18.56 2.96
N ASP A 670 -17.47 -18.64 4.12
CA ASP A 670 -18.92 -18.53 4.28
C ASP A 670 -19.26 -17.19 4.94
N GLY A 671 -19.91 -16.29 4.22
CA GLY A 671 -20.31 -15.00 4.78
C GLY A 671 -21.50 -15.09 5.74
N ASP A 672 -22.28 -16.18 5.75
CA ASP A 672 -23.52 -16.33 6.52
C ASP A 672 -24.59 -15.23 6.31
N GLY A 673 -24.43 -14.37 5.30
CA GLY A 673 -25.25 -13.16 5.10
C GLY A 673 -24.62 -11.87 5.62
N HIS A 674 -23.42 -11.90 6.19
CA HIS A 674 -22.67 -10.74 6.64
C HIS A 674 -22.01 -9.96 5.50
N THR A 675 -21.75 -8.68 5.77
CA THR A 675 -21.20 -7.71 4.83
C THR A 675 -19.72 -7.41 5.07
N VAL A 676 -18.95 -7.35 3.99
CA VAL A 676 -17.60 -6.78 3.95
C VAL A 676 -17.70 -5.40 3.31
N TYR A 677 -17.61 -4.36 4.14
CA TYR A 677 -17.64 -2.97 3.71
C TYR A 677 -16.27 -2.51 3.24
N ASN A 678 -16.26 -1.57 2.28
CA ASN A 678 -15.12 -0.73 1.92
C ASN A 678 -13.84 -1.50 1.49
N LEU A 679 -13.97 -2.72 0.96
CA LEU A 679 -12.83 -3.52 0.50
C LEU A 679 -12.07 -2.81 -0.63
N GLY A 680 -10.92 -2.23 -0.30
CA GLY A 680 -10.00 -1.63 -1.27
C GLY A 680 -8.92 -2.62 -1.72
N ILE A 681 -8.74 -2.78 -3.03
CA ILE A 681 -7.62 -3.53 -3.64
C ILE A 681 -6.84 -2.64 -4.63
N ARG A 682 -5.52 -2.52 -4.42
CA ARG A 682 -4.57 -1.91 -5.36
C ARG A 682 -3.27 -2.70 -5.30
N THR A 683 -2.86 -3.28 -6.42
CA THR A 683 -1.67 -4.14 -6.48
C THR A 683 -1.04 -4.12 -7.86
N THR A 684 0.25 -4.41 -7.95
CA THR A 684 0.95 -4.66 -9.21
C THR A 684 0.89 -6.13 -9.64
N GLU A 685 0.35 -7.03 -8.81
CA GLU A 685 0.21 -8.46 -9.12
C GLU A 685 -0.71 -8.74 -10.31
N GLY A 686 -0.46 -9.83 -11.03
CA GLY A 686 -1.23 -10.16 -12.24
C GLY A 686 -2.72 -10.43 -11.97
N HIS A 687 -3.06 -11.01 -10.82
CA HIS A 687 -4.44 -11.45 -10.52
C HIS A 687 -4.98 -10.67 -9.32
N VAL A 688 -6.12 -10.01 -9.51
CA VAL A 688 -6.65 -8.98 -8.59
C VAL A 688 -8.04 -9.36 -8.10
N GLY A 689 -8.20 -9.40 -6.78
CA GLY A 689 -9.45 -9.67 -6.07
C GLY A 689 -9.20 -9.88 -4.58
N LEU A 690 -10.23 -10.23 -3.81
CA LEU A 690 -10.04 -10.80 -2.47
C LEU A 690 -9.06 -11.98 -2.55
N PHE A 691 -9.27 -12.85 -3.55
CA PHE A 691 -8.35 -13.90 -3.96
C PHE A 691 -7.65 -13.53 -5.28
N GLY A 692 -6.36 -13.80 -5.40
CA GLY A 692 -5.67 -13.80 -6.69
C GLY A 692 -6.19 -14.94 -7.56
N SER A 693 -6.16 -16.17 -7.02
CA SER A 693 -6.92 -17.31 -7.52
C SER A 693 -7.81 -17.91 -6.42
N LEU A 694 -9.10 -18.06 -6.72
CA LEU A 694 -9.98 -18.98 -5.98
C LEU A 694 -9.79 -20.38 -6.60
N ASP A 695 -8.98 -21.19 -5.91
CA ASP A 695 -8.31 -22.36 -6.48
C ASP A 695 -9.23 -23.61 -6.47
N ILE A 696 -8.70 -24.77 -6.84
CA ILE A 696 -9.42 -26.05 -6.91
C ILE A 696 -10.04 -26.39 -5.54
N ASN A 697 -11.34 -26.67 -5.53
CA ASN A 697 -12.20 -26.81 -4.34
C ASN A 697 -12.43 -25.53 -3.51
N GLY A 698 -11.94 -24.37 -3.95
CA GLY A 698 -12.19 -23.09 -3.30
C GLY A 698 -13.69 -22.75 -3.27
N VAL A 699 -14.19 -22.37 -2.10
CA VAL A 699 -15.59 -21.99 -1.91
C VAL A 699 -15.69 -20.56 -1.39
N ALA A 700 -16.55 -19.76 -2.02
CA ALA A 700 -16.98 -18.46 -1.52
C ALA A 700 -18.52 -18.41 -1.60
N LYS A 701 -19.19 -18.22 -0.46
CA LYS A 701 -20.66 -18.21 -0.44
C LYS A 701 -21.27 -17.30 0.61
N ASN A 702 -22.52 -16.89 0.40
CA ASN A 702 -23.30 -16.07 1.34
C ASN A 702 -22.62 -14.75 1.74
N LEU A 703 -21.86 -14.14 0.82
CA LEU A 703 -21.05 -12.94 1.08
C LEU A 703 -21.71 -11.70 0.48
N ILE A 704 -21.67 -10.60 1.21
CA ILE A 704 -22.07 -9.29 0.69
C ILE A 704 -20.84 -8.39 0.69
N PHE A 705 -20.60 -7.66 -0.39
CA PHE A 705 -19.61 -6.59 -0.46
C PHE A 705 -20.31 -5.25 -0.71
N VAL A 706 -19.99 -4.24 0.09
CA VAL A 706 -20.53 -2.89 -0.05
C VAL A 706 -19.39 -1.90 -0.27
N ASN A 707 -19.49 -1.10 -1.33
CA ASN A 707 -18.52 -0.10 -1.76
C ASN A 707 -17.07 -0.62 -2.00
N PRO A 708 -16.84 -1.82 -2.57
CA PRO A 708 -15.48 -2.28 -2.87
C PRO A 708 -14.86 -1.44 -4.00
N THR A 709 -13.58 -1.10 -3.86
CA THR A 709 -12.82 -0.31 -4.83
C THR A 709 -11.62 -1.08 -5.33
N VAL A 710 -11.49 -1.21 -6.65
CA VAL A 710 -10.34 -1.85 -7.32
C VAL A 710 -9.66 -0.83 -8.23
N ASP A 711 -8.44 -0.44 -7.86
CA ASP A 711 -7.59 0.48 -8.62
C ASP A 711 -6.65 -0.33 -9.53
N VAL A 712 -6.94 -0.29 -10.83
CA VAL A 712 -6.36 -1.19 -11.84
C VAL A 712 -5.17 -0.53 -12.54
N THR A 713 -4.08 -1.27 -12.59
CA THR A 713 -2.78 -0.87 -13.13
C THR A 713 -2.39 -1.68 -14.35
N ASN A 714 -1.43 -1.18 -15.14
CA ASN A 714 -0.99 -1.79 -16.40
C ASN A 714 -0.24 -3.13 -16.24
N THR A 715 0.01 -3.58 -15.01
CA THR A 715 0.59 -4.92 -14.73
C THR A 715 -0.47 -5.97 -14.37
N ASN A 716 -1.72 -5.57 -14.15
CA ASN A 716 -2.81 -6.51 -13.85
C ASN A 716 -3.32 -7.20 -15.13
N GLN A 717 -3.74 -8.46 -15.01
CA GLN A 717 -4.15 -9.34 -16.11
C GLN A 717 -5.60 -9.82 -15.95
N TYR A 718 -5.97 -10.28 -14.75
CA TYR A 718 -7.33 -10.73 -14.44
C TYR A 718 -7.86 -10.07 -13.17
N ILE A 719 -9.08 -9.53 -13.22
CA ILE A 719 -9.66 -8.71 -12.15
C ILE A 719 -11.10 -9.13 -11.83
N GLY A 720 -11.40 -9.23 -10.54
CA GLY A 720 -12.77 -9.13 -10.02
C GLY A 720 -12.77 -8.85 -8.52
N VAL A 721 -13.89 -8.42 -7.94
CA VAL A 721 -13.94 -8.11 -6.50
C VAL A 721 -13.65 -9.36 -5.66
N LEU A 722 -14.21 -10.51 -6.05
CA LEU A 722 -14.01 -11.77 -5.35
C LEU A 722 -12.70 -12.44 -5.76
N ALA A 723 -12.44 -12.59 -7.06
CA ALA A 723 -11.26 -13.29 -7.54
C ALA A 723 -10.71 -12.74 -8.87
N GLY A 724 -9.39 -12.69 -8.99
CA GLY A 724 -8.75 -12.46 -10.29
C GLY A 724 -9.06 -13.61 -11.25
N GLU A 725 -8.73 -14.83 -10.87
CA GLU A 725 -9.13 -16.04 -11.60
C GLU A 725 -9.65 -17.15 -10.68
N THR A 726 -10.10 -18.24 -11.31
CA THR A 726 -10.25 -19.55 -10.67
C THR A 726 -9.32 -20.55 -11.36
N SER A 727 -8.72 -21.46 -10.62
CA SER A 727 -7.63 -22.29 -11.14
C SER A 727 -8.04 -23.31 -12.21
N TYR A 728 -7.07 -23.66 -13.06
CA TYR A 728 -7.15 -24.76 -14.03
C TYR A 728 -6.51 -26.05 -13.49
N SER A 729 -6.99 -27.21 -13.92
CA SER A 729 -6.40 -28.51 -13.59
C SER A 729 -6.47 -29.50 -14.75
N THR A 730 -5.48 -30.39 -14.82
CA THR A 730 -5.49 -31.56 -15.70
C THR A 730 -5.97 -32.83 -15.00
N ASP A 731 -6.22 -32.81 -13.68
CA ASP A 731 -6.83 -33.94 -12.99
C ASP A 731 -8.34 -33.98 -13.25
N SER A 732 -8.78 -35.05 -13.92
CA SER A 732 -10.19 -35.42 -14.12
C SER A 732 -11.07 -35.47 -12.86
N LYS A 733 -10.49 -35.49 -11.65
CA LYS A 733 -11.21 -35.48 -10.37
C LYS A 733 -11.28 -34.10 -9.70
N ALA A 734 -10.55 -33.12 -10.21
CA ALA A 734 -10.56 -31.77 -9.67
C ALA A 734 -11.97 -31.16 -9.83
N LYS A 735 -12.48 -30.55 -8.75
CA LYS A 735 -13.72 -29.77 -8.79
C LYS A 735 -13.38 -28.31 -9.00
N GLY A 736 -14.16 -27.63 -9.84
CA GLY A 736 -14.10 -26.19 -9.98
C GLY A 736 -14.37 -25.45 -8.67
N ALA A 737 -14.05 -24.16 -8.67
CA ALA A 737 -14.45 -23.28 -7.58
C ALA A 737 -15.98 -23.14 -7.54
N ASN A 738 -16.53 -22.88 -6.35
CA ASN A 738 -17.95 -22.61 -6.18
C ASN A 738 -18.16 -21.21 -5.58
N VAL A 739 -18.82 -20.35 -6.37
CA VAL A 739 -19.26 -19.01 -5.98
C VAL A 739 -20.78 -19.04 -5.92
N ASP A 740 -21.36 -18.89 -4.73
CA ASP A 740 -22.83 -19.00 -4.55
C ASP A 740 -23.37 -17.93 -3.60
N SER A 741 -24.39 -17.18 -4.01
CA SER A 741 -24.99 -16.13 -3.18
C SER A 741 -23.95 -15.07 -2.75
N VAL A 742 -23.19 -14.54 -3.72
CA VAL A 742 -22.26 -13.42 -3.52
C VAL A 742 -22.85 -12.15 -4.13
N PHE A 743 -23.08 -11.12 -3.32
CA PHE A 743 -23.74 -9.88 -3.72
C PHE A 743 -22.78 -8.70 -3.59
N VAL A 744 -22.54 -7.96 -4.66
CA VAL A 744 -21.68 -6.77 -4.68
C VAL A 744 -22.50 -5.52 -4.99
N TYR A 745 -22.34 -4.48 -4.16
CA TYR A 745 -23.03 -3.20 -4.27
C TYR A 745 -22.05 -2.02 -4.20
N GLY A 746 -22.33 -0.93 -4.94
CA GLY A 746 -21.55 0.30 -4.91
C GLY A 746 -20.11 0.15 -5.41
N ALA A 747 -19.82 -0.91 -6.16
CA ALA A 747 -18.46 -1.23 -6.56
C ALA A 747 -17.88 -0.24 -7.59
N LYS A 748 -16.57 -0.01 -7.50
CA LYS A 748 -15.83 0.78 -8.49
C LYS A 748 -14.56 0.03 -8.92
N ILE A 749 -14.52 -0.40 -10.18
CA ILE A 749 -13.34 -1.02 -10.81
C ILE A 749 -12.87 -0.06 -11.90
N ALA A 750 -11.67 0.52 -11.79
CA ALA A 750 -11.22 1.55 -12.72
C ALA A 750 -9.71 1.49 -13.03
N GLY A 751 -9.36 1.75 -14.29
CA GLY A 751 -7.98 1.91 -14.75
C GLY A 751 -7.95 2.45 -16.18
N GLU A 752 -7.69 3.76 -16.33
CA GLU A 752 -7.84 4.45 -17.63
C GLU A 752 -6.88 3.90 -18.69
N ASP A 753 -5.59 3.74 -18.36
CA ASP A 753 -4.55 3.22 -19.27
C ASP A 753 -4.43 1.68 -19.27
N ALA A 754 -5.25 0.98 -18.48
CA ALA A 754 -5.10 -0.44 -18.23
C ALA A 754 -5.49 -1.31 -19.44
N MET A 755 -4.64 -2.30 -19.74
CA MET A 755 -4.81 -3.27 -20.83
C MET A 755 -4.87 -4.70 -20.27
N VAL A 756 -6.01 -5.04 -19.67
CA VAL A 756 -6.19 -6.31 -18.96
C VAL A 756 -6.70 -7.41 -19.89
N SER A 757 -6.50 -8.67 -19.51
CA SER A 757 -6.91 -9.83 -20.32
C SER A 757 -8.36 -10.25 -20.09
N ALA A 758 -8.89 -10.07 -18.88
CA ALA A 758 -10.32 -10.19 -18.57
C ALA A 758 -10.67 -9.49 -17.24
N ALA A 759 -11.81 -8.82 -17.18
CA ALA A 759 -12.35 -8.22 -15.96
C ALA A 759 -13.82 -8.58 -15.74
N GLY A 760 -14.13 -9.15 -14.58
CA GLY A 760 -15.50 -9.41 -14.13
C GLY A 760 -15.82 -8.58 -12.88
N GLY A 761 -17.08 -8.23 -12.66
CA GLY A 761 -17.48 -7.64 -11.37
C GLY A 761 -17.19 -8.56 -10.17
N LEU A 762 -17.33 -9.88 -10.35
CA LEU A 762 -16.98 -10.90 -9.34
C LEU A 762 -15.66 -11.60 -9.66
N VAL A 763 -15.51 -12.14 -10.87
CA VAL A 763 -14.39 -13.01 -11.25
C VAL A 763 -13.80 -12.60 -12.60
N GLY A 764 -12.49 -12.35 -12.68
CA GLY A 764 -11.85 -12.02 -13.97
C GLY A 764 -11.91 -13.16 -14.97
N CYS A 765 -11.39 -14.35 -14.61
CA CYS A 765 -11.37 -15.54 -15.45
C CYS A 765 -11.90 -16.80 -14.72
N ALA A 766 -13.02 -17.35 -15.17
CA ALA A 766 -13.63 -18.57 -14.63
C ALA A 766 -13.21 -19.83 -15.43
N ASN A 767 -12.56 -20.80 -14.78
CA ASN A 767 -12.03 -22.02 -15.38
C ASN A 767 -12.57 -23.29 -14.69
N LEU A 768 -12.37 -24.44 -15.34
CA LEU A 768 -12.47 -25.80 -14.80
C LEU A 768 -13.80 -26.09 -14.08
N TYR A 769 -14.91 -26.08 -14.80
CA TYR A 769 -16.24 -26.36 -14.23
C TYR A 769 -16.63 -25.45 -13.06
N THR A 770 -16.06 -24.24 -12.96
CA THR A 770 -16.43 -23.27 -11.93
C THR A 770 -17.91 -22.94 -12.03
N ASN A 771 -18.59 -22.99 -10.88
CA ASN A 771 -20.01 -22.69 -10.77
C ASN A 771 -20.20 -21.33 -10.11
N ILE A 772 -20.86 -20.41 -10.81
CA ILE A 772 -21.24 -19.09 -10.29
C ILE A 772 -22.77 -19.02 -10.27
N ALA A 773 -23.35 -18.97 -9.06
CA ALA A 773 -24.78 -19.08 -8.85
C ALA A 773 -25.33 -18.05 -7.85
N ASN A 774 -26.61 -17.70 -7.96
CA ASN A 774 -27.35 -16.84 -7.02
C ASN A 774 -26.70 -15.46 -6.72
N SER A 775 -25.83 -14.97 -7.61
CA SER A 775 -24.90 -13.88 -7.30
C SER A 775 -25.24 -12.59 -8.06
N SER A 776 -24.83 -11.44 -7.54
CA SER A 776 -25.07 -10.15 -8.21
C SER A 776 -23.93 -9.16 -8.14
N PHE A 777 -23.88 -8.26 -9.12
CA PHE A 777 -22.97 -7.12 -9.13
C PHE A 777 -23.70 -5.83 -9.48
N GLN A 778 -23.46 -4.77 -8.71
CA GLN A 778 -24.04 -3.45 -8.89
C GLN A 778 -22.95 -2.40 -8.69
N GLY A 779 -22.60 -1.64 -9.74
CA GLY A 779 -21.45 -0.72 -9.70
C GLY A 779 -20.96 -0.23 -11.07
N GLU A 780 -19.76 0.36 -11.06
CA GLU A 780 -19.06 0.91 -12.23
C GLU A 780 -17.82 0.09 -12.58
N ILE A 781 -17.63 -0.18 -13.88
CA ILE A 781 -16.40 -0.78 -14.42
C ILE A 781 -15.88 0.13 -15.56
N SER A 782 -14.74 0.79 -15.36
CA SER A 782 -14.17 1.75 -16.32
C SER A 782 -12.77 1.32 -16.75
N LEU A 783 -12.69 0.58 -17.84
CA LEU A 783 -11.46 -0.01 -18.40
C LEU A 783 -11.41 0.21 -19.93
N PRO A 784 -11.38 1.47 -20.42
CA PRO A 784 -11.60 1.80 -21.82
C PRO A 784 -10.56 1.22 -22.80
N ASN A 785 -9.38 0.82 -22.32
CA ASN A 785 -8.32 0.21 -23.12
C ASN A 785 -8.27 -1.34 -23.02
N SER A 786 -9.15 -1.96 -22.22
CA SER A 786 -9.18 -3.39 -21.96
C SER A 786 -10.26 -4.14 -22.74
N GLU A 787 -10.00 -5.42 -22.99
CA GLU A 787 -10.91 -6.33 -23.68
C GLU A 787 -11.48 -7.36 -22.68
N ASN A 788 -12.62 -7.98 -23.01
CA ASN A 788 -13.23 -9.08 -22.25
C ASN A 788 -13.73 -8.65 -20.86
N VAL A 789 -14.69 -7.74 -20.86
CA VAL A 789 -15.28 -7.15 -19.64
C VAL A 789 -16.70 -7.67 -19.43
N GLY A 790 -17.03 -8.07 -18.21
CA GLY A 790 -18.37 -8.55 -17.85
C GLY A 790 -18.83 -8.07 -16.48
N GLY A 791 -20.14 -7.84 -16.30
CA GLY A 791 -20.69 -7.46 -14.99
C GLY A 791 -20.48 -8.50 -13.89
N ILE A 792 -20.32 -9.78 -14.23
CA ILE A 792 -20.05 -10.88 -13.28
C ILE A 792 -18.70 -11.54 -13.59
N VAL A 793 -18.47 -11.92 -14.87
CA VAL A 793 -17.27 -12.64 -15.31
C VAL A 793 -16.65 -12.01 -16.55
N GLY A 794 -15.35 -11.74 -16.55
CA GLY A 794 -14.65 -11.26 -17.75
C GLY A 794 -14.56 -12.32 -18.85
N GLN A 795 -14.05 -13.49 -18.51
CA GLN A 795 -14.03 -14.66 -19.40
C GLN A 795 -14.40 -15.96 -18.68
N THR A 796 -15.15 -16.83 -19.35
CA THR A 796 -15.34 -18.23 -18.93
C THR A 796 -14.59 -19.19 -19.86
N ARG A 797 -14.13 -20.32 -19.32
CA ARG A 797 -13.50 -21.43 -20.07
C ARG A 797 -13.89 -22.77 -19.44
N THR A 798 -13.53 -23.85 -20.14
CA THR A 798 -13.48 -25.23 -19.61
C THR A 798 -14.75 -25.67 -18.86
N SER A 799 -15.89 -25.45 -19.52
CA SER A 799 -17.23 -25.84 -19.05
C SER A 799 -17.66 -25.25 -17.70
N SER A 800 -17.17 -24.05 -17.37
CA SER A 800 -17.71 -23.23 -16.28
C SER A 800 -19.14 -22.75 -16.58
N GLY A 801 -19.90 -22.37 -15.56
CA GLY A 801 -21.31 -21.97 -15.70
C GLY A 801 -21.70 -20.76 -14.86
N VAL A 802 -22.69 -20.00 -15.37
CA VAL A 802 -23.31 -18.87 -14.68
C VAL A 802 -24.83 -19.07 -14.68
N ASN A 803 -25.43 -19.13 -13.50
CA ASN A 803 -26.87 -19.38 -13.34
C ASN A 803 -27.50 -18.48 -12.26
N ALA A 804 -28.73 -18.00 -12.45
CA ALA A 804 -29.42 -17.18 -11.45
C ALA A 804 -28.59 -15.97 -11.00
N CYS A 805 -28.08 -15.17 -11.95
CA CYS A 805 -27.20 -14.03 -11.68
C CYS A 805 -27.76 -12.70 -12.21
N TYR A 806 -27.54 -11.62 -11.47
CA TYR A 806 -28.01 -10.26 -11.80
C TYR A 806 -26.84 -9.27 -11.93
N ALA A 807 -26.85 -8.42 -12.95
CA ALA A 807 -25.91 -7.30 -13.04
C ALA A 807 -26.65 -5.98 -13.30
N ASN A 808 -26.36 -4.95 -12.51
CA ASN A 808 -26.72 -3.57 -12.81
C ASN A 808 -25.44 -2.75 -12.91
N VAL A 809 -24.88 -2.67 -14.11
CA VAL A 809 -23.50 -2.22 -14.32
C VAL A 809 -23.41 -1.08 -15.32
N ASN A 810 -22.68 -0.04 -14.93
CA ASN A 810 -22.20 0.99 -15.86
C ASN A 810 -20.78 0.61 -16.28
N ALA A 811 -20.64 0.01 -17.47
CA ALA A 811 -19.38 -0.52 -17.97
C ALA A 811 -18.86 0.28 -19.18
N THR A 812 -17.55 0.57 -19.16
CA THR A 812 -16.79 1.06 -20.30
C THR A 812 -15.62 0.12 -20.58
N ALA A 813 -15.51 -0.37 -21.81
CA ALA A 813 -14.44 -1.27 -22.27
C ALA A 813 -13.96 -0.87 -23.68
N LYS A 814 -12.91 -1.52 -24.17
CA LYS A 814 -12.49 -1.41 -25.58
C LYS A 814 -13.37 -2.28 -26.48
N SER A 815 -13.45 -3.57 -26.19
CA SER A 815 -14.29 -4.54 -26.90
C SER A 815 -14.61 -5.76 -26.05
N ASN A 816 -15.51 -6.62 -26.55
CA ASN A 816 -15.97 -7.85 -25.89
C ASN A 816 -16.59 -7.54 -24.52
N LEU A 817 -17.52 -6.58 -24.51
CA LEU A 817 -18.25 -6.15 -23.33
C LEU A 817 -19.58 -6.90 -23.23
N GLY A 818 -19.77 -7.66 -22.16
CA GLY A 818 -21.04 -8.30 -21.83
C GLY A 818 -21.66 -7.72 -20.57
N GLY A 819 -22.99 -7.68 -20.53
CA GLY A 819 -23.72 -7.34 -19.31
C GLY A 819 -23.36 -8.22 -18.09
N ILE A 820 -23.10 -9.51 -18.32
CA ILE A 820 -22.65 -10.46 -17.29
C ILE A 820 -21.34 -11.15 -17.69
N VAL A 821 -21.16 -11.52 -18.96
CA VAL A 821 -19.98 -12.29 -19.44
C VAL A 821 -19.28 -11.58 -20.60
N GLY A 822 -18.00 -11.21 -20.47
CA GLY A 822 -17.25 -10.65 -21.60
C GLY A 822 -17.07 -11.66 -22.75
N ILE A 823 -16.32 -12.74 -22.48
CA ILE A 823 -16.20 -13.90 -23.39
C ILE A 823 -16.79 -15.18 -22.77
N ALA A 824 -17.70 -15.82 -23.51
CA ALA A 824 -18.19 -17.16 -23.24
C ALA A 824 -17.35 -18.23 -23.95
N GLY A 825 -16.48 -18.89 -23.19
CA GLY A 825 -15.75 -20.08 -23.61
C GLY A 825 -14.67 -19.86 -24.67
N SER A 826 -14.40 -20.94 -25.39
CA SER A 826 -13.59 -21.06 -26.59
C SER A 826 -14.21 -22.16 -27.47
N VAL A 827 -13.72 -22.35 -28.69
CA VAL A 827 -14.29 -23.30 -29.68
C VAL A 827 -14.48 -24.74 -29.16
N GLN A 828 -13.75 -25.15 -28.12
CA GLN A 828 -13.81 -26.50 -27.54
C GLN A 828 -14.63 -26.59 -26.24
N ASP A 829 -14.99 -25.45 -25.66
CA ASP A 829 -15.68 -25.39 -24.37
C ASP A 829 -17.18 -25.66 -24.49
N LYS A 830 -17.78 -26.05 -23.37
CA LYS A 830 -19.23 -26.22 -23.23
C LYS A 830 -19.69 -25.57 -21.94
N CYS A 831 -19.54 -24.26 -21.88
CA CYS A 831 -20.05 -23.43 -20.80
C CYS A 831 -21.59 -23.35 -20.87
N ALA A 832 -22.23 -23.08 -19.74
CA ALA A 832 -23.69 -23.03 -19.64
C ALA A 832 -24.14 -21.73 -18.97
N PHE A 833 -25.13 -21.07 -19.58
CA PHE A 833 -25.62 -19.76 -19.14
C PHE A 833 -27.15 -19.77 -19.03
N SER A 834 -27.69 -19.53 -17.84
CA SER A 834 -29.13 -19.58 -17.61
C SER A 834 -29.65 -18.63 -16.54
N ASN A 835 -30.93 -18.25 -16.65
CA ASN A 835 -31.65 -17.51 -15.61
C ASN A 835 -30.94 -16.22 -15.17
N CYS A 836 -30.68 -15.30 -16.09
CA CYS A 836 -29.90 -14.09 -15.80
C CYS A 836 -30.67 -12.81 -16.14
N GLU A 837 -30.44 -11.75 -15.37
CA GLU A 837 -31.02 -10.42 -15.62
C GLU A 837 -29.93 -9.34 -15.67
N VAL A 838 -30.01 -8.42 -16.63
CA VAL A 838 -29.05 -7.32 -16.80
C VAL A 838 -29.74 -5.96 -16.89
N ARG A 839 -29.15 -4.96 -16.22
CA ARG A 839 -29.48 -3.53 -16.28
C ARG A 839 -28.19 -2.70 -16.36
N GLY A 840 -28.35 -1.38 -16.57
CA GLY A 840 -27.25 -0.42 -16.63
C GLY A 840 -26.79 -0.11 -18.07
N LYS A 841 -25.70 0.66 -18.19
CA LYS A 841 -25.19 1.15 -19.48
C LYS A 841 -23.89 0.46 -19.86
N LEU A 842 -23.85 -0.14 -21.05
CA LEU A 842 -22.70 -0.86 -21.60
C LEU A 842 -22.12 -0.06 -22.78
N THR A 843 -20.90 0.46 -22.64
CA THR A 843 -20.21 1.23 -23.68
C THR A 843 -18.89 0.58 -24.08
N ALA A 844 -18.70 0.28 -25.37
CA ALA A 844 -17.38 -0.08 -25.90
C ALA A 844 -17.20 0.44 -27.32
N GLU A 845 -16.04 0.25 -27.94
CA GLU A 845 -15.87 0.53 -29.36
C GLU A 845 -16.81 -0.37 -30.17
N ASN A 846 -16.69 -1.68 -29.99
CA ASN A 846 -17.44 -2.72 -30.70
C ASN A 846 -17.57 -4.00 -29.84
N THR A 847 -18.35 -4.96 -30.33
CA THR A 847 -18.60 -6.26 -29.69
C THR A 847 -19.19 -6.08 -28.30
N VAL A 848 -20.46 -5.63 -28.27
CA VAL A 848 -21.20 -5.29 -27.05
C VAL A 848 -22.49 -6.10 -26.98
N GLY A 849 -22.60 -6.96 -25.97
CA GLY A 849 -23.78 -7.77 -25.73
C GLY A 849 -24.46 -7.41 -24.42
N GLY A 850 -25.79 -7.27 -24.44
CA GLY A 850 -26.55 -7.03 -23.21
C GLY A 850 -26.45 -8.15 -22.17
N PHE A 851 -25.98 -9.34 -22.55
CA PHE A 851 -25.63 -10.42 -21.62
C PHE A 851 -24.20 -10.96 -21.86
N ILE A 852 -23.86 -11.36 -23.10
CA ILE A 852 -22.53 -11.87 -23.47
C ILE A 852 -21.90 -11.05 -24.59
N GLY A 853 -20.67 -10.57 -24.42
CA GLY A 853 -19.92 -9.85 -25.46
C GLY A 853 -19.65 -10.73 -26.68
N ASP A 854 -18.92 -11.84 -26.51
CA ASP A 854 -18.60 -12.82 -27.55
C ASP A 854 -18.86 -14.26 -27.07
N ASN A 855 -19.51 -15.09 -27.90
CA ASN A 855 -19.92 -16.45 -27.56
C ASN A 855 -19.40 -17.52 -28.54
N PHE A 856 -18.41 -18.31 -28.08
CA PHE A 856 -17.87 -19.47 -28.79
C PHE A 856 -18.77 -20.70 -28.66
N PHE A 857 -19.93 -20.67 -29.32
CA PHE A 857 -20.85 -21.82 -29.47
C PHE A 857 -21.48 -22.38 -28.18
N ASN A 858 -21.62 -21.59 -27.11
CA ASN A 858 -22.25 -22.05 -25.88
C ASN A 858 -23.77 -21.88 -25.88
N GLY A 859 -24.45 -22.51 -24.91
CA GLY A 859 -25.89 -22.45 -24.72
C GLY A 859 -26.30 -21.33 -23.76
N ILE A 860 -27.21 -20.46 -24.20
CA ILE A 860 -27.80 -19.36 -23.46
C ILE A 860 -29.31 -19.59 -23.36
N SER A 861 -29.88 -19.47 -22.17
CA SER A 861 -31.32 -19.65 -21.95
C SER A 861 -31.88 -18.76 -20.85
N ASN A 862 -33.14 -18.33 -21.00
CA ASN A 862 -33.88 -17.62 -19.94
C ASN A 862 -33.12 -16.39 -19.42
N VAL A 863 -32.82 -15.45 -20.33
CA VAL A 863 -32.10 -14.20 -20.03
C VAL A 863 -32.99 -13.00 -20.29
N ILE A 864 -32.97 -12.01 -19.40
CA ILE A 864 -33.65 -10.72 -19.56
C ILE A 864 -32.60 -9.62 -19.56
N SER A 865 -32.65 -8.73 -20.54
CA SER A 865 -31.71 -7.61 -20.67
C SER A 865 -32.46 -6.30 -20.87
N HIS A 866 -32.26 -5.37 -19.94
CA HIS A 866 -32.74 -3.99 -19.98
C HIS A 866 -31.59 -3.01 -20.27
N ALA A 867 -30.43 -3.50 -20.73
CA ALA A 867 -29.20 -2.72 -20.83
C ALA A 867 -29.25 -1.65 -21.95
N ASP A 868 -28.69 -0.48 -21.67
CA ASP A 868 -28.42 0.54 -22.69
C ASP A 868 -27.06 0.26 -23.35
N ILE A 869 -27.10 -0.25 -24.58
CA ILE A 869 -25.94 -0.71 -25.34
C ILE A 869 -25.44 0.40 -26.27
N VAL A 870 -24.14 0.70 -26.18
CA VAL A 870 -23.47 1.73 -26.97
C VAL A 870 -22.19 1.18 -27.58
N ALA A 871 -22.15 1.09 -28.91
CA ALA A 871 -20.92 0.83 -29.68
C ALA A 871 -20.39 2.15 -30.27
N THR A 872 -19.15 2.55 -30.00
CA THR A 872 -18.62 3.87 -30.38
C THR A 872 -17.79 3.89 -31.67
N SER A 873 -17.39 2.73 -32.21
CA SER A 873 -16.60 2.61 -33.45
C SER A 873 -16.56 1.17 -33.99
N LYS A 874 -16.85 0.98 -35.28
CA LYS A 874 -16.85 -0.37 -35.88
C LYS A 874 -15.44 -0.97 -35.96
N SER A 875 -15.34 -2.27 -35.68
CA SER A 875 -14.17 -3.10 -35.99
C SER A 875 -14.10 -3.44 -37.48
N ALA A 876 -12.90 -3.82 -37.94
CA ALA A 876 -12.67 -4.22 -39.34
C ALA A 876 -13.29 -5.58 -39.72
N TRP A 877 -13.53 -6.46 -38.74
CA TRP A 877 -13.98 -7.85 -38.96
C TRP A 877 -15.41 -8.10 -38.49
N ASN A 878 -15.77 -7.55 -37.32
CA ASN A 878 -17.06 -7.80 -36.68
C ASN A 878 -18.06 -6.65 -36.85
N GLY A 879 -17.68 -5.55 -37.51
CA GLY A 879 -18.49 -4.33 -37.52
C GLY A 879 -18.64 -3.76 -36.11
N TYR A 880 -19.83 -3.28 -35.77
CA TYR A 880 -20.16 -2.85 -34.40
C TYR A 880 -20.43 -4.04 -33.47
N ALA A 881 -21.00 -5.14 -34.00
CA ALA A 881 -21.40 -6.33 -33.24
C ALA A 881 -22.14 -5.98 -31.92
N ALA A 882 -23.21 -5.21 -32.02
CA ALA A 882 -23.99 -4.74 -30.88
C ALA A 882 -25.34 -5.48 -30.80
N GLY A 883 -25.60 -6.21 -29.72
CA GLY A 883 -26.81 -7.01 -29.59
C GLY A 883 -27.41 -7.10 -28.21
N GLY A 884 -28.74 -7.05 -28.12
CA GLY A 884 -29.49 -6.97 -26.85
C GLY A 884 -29.23 -8.12 -25.87
N ILE A 885 -28.82 -9.29 -26.37
CA ILE A 885 -28.38 -10.44 -25.56
C ILE A 885 -26.90 -10.79 -25.87
N VAL A 886 -26.52 -10.89 -27.14
CA VAL A 886 -25.17 -11.32 -27.56
C VAL A 886 -24.54 -10.30 -28.50
N GLY A 887 -23.29 -9.91 -28.29
CA GLY A 887 -22.54 -9.07 -29.25
C GLY A 887 -22.15 -9.87 -30.50
N VAL A 888 -21.30 -10.89 -30.34
CA VAL A 888 -20.91 -11.86 -31.39
C VAL A 888 -21.38 -13.27 -31.01
N MET A 889 -22.09 -13.93 -31.94
CA MET A 889 -22.40 -15.35 -31.89
C MET A 889 -21.56 -16.07 -32.94
N GLU A 890 -20.46 -16.71 -32.51
CA GLU A 890 -19.44 -17.25 -33.42
C GLU A 890 -19.98 -18.16 -34.53
N SER A 891 -19.42 -18.04 -35.73
CA SER A 891 -20.05 -18.53 -36.96
C SER A 891 -19.98 -20.05 -37.11
N ALA A 892 -21.14 -20.70 -37.05
CA ALA A 892 -21.30 -22.16 -37.06
C ALA A 892 -21.17 -22.79 -38.47
N TRP A 893 -20.03 -22.59 -39.13
CA TRP A 893 -19.79 -23.04 -40.51
C TRP A 893 -20.12 -24.51 -40.79
N ASN A 894 -19.91 -25.40 -39.80
CA ASN A 894 -20.12 -26.85 -39.90
C ASN A 894 -21.27 -27.39 -39.01
N GLY A 895 -22.14 -26.52 -38.47
CA GLY A 895 -23.18 -26.89 -37.52
C GLY A 895 -22.66 -26.99 -36.08
N GLY A 896 -22.81 -25.90 -35.31
CA GLY A 896 -22.42 -25.80 -33.90
C GLY A 896 -23.58 -26.14 -32.97
N ALA A 897 -23.27 -26.62 -31.76
CA ALA A 897 -24.26 -27.09 -30.78
C ALA A 897 -24.82 -26.01 -29.84
N GLY A 898 -24.25 -24.79 -29.85
CA GLY A 898 -24.73 -23.66 -29.06
C GLY A 898 -26.10 -23.15 -29.47
N TYR A 899 -26.76 -22.42 -28.57
CA TYR A 899 -28.10 -21.88 -28.80
C TYR A 899 -28.33 -20.60 -27.98
N VAL A 900 -29.30 -19.80 -28.42
CA VAL A 900 -29.86 -18.68 -27.62
C VAL A 900 -31.36 -18.86 -27.61
N LYS A 901 -31.95 -19.18 -26.46
CA LYS A 901 -33.39 -19.43 -26.35
C LYS A 901 -34.08 -18.72 -25.21
N ASN A 902 -35.38 -18.50 -25.33
CA ASN A 902 -36.22 -17.95 -24.27
C ASN A 902 -35.68 -16.62 -23.72
N CYS A 903 -35.01 -15.79 -24.53
CA CYS A 903 -34.40 -14.54 -24.09
C CYS A 903 -35.26 -13.32 -24.44
N VAL A 904 -35.20 -12.27 -23.61
CA VAL A 904 -35.99 -11.05 -23.77
C VAL A 904 -35.10 -9.80 -23.67
N PHE A 905 -35.24 -8.89 -24.63
CA PHE A 905 -34.57 -7.58 -24.62
C PHE A 905 -35.58 -6.42 -24.54
N ASP A 906 -35.36 -5.51 -23.59
CA ASP A 906 -36.18 -4.33 -23.28
C ASP A 906 -35.29 -3.10 -22.96
N GLY A 907 -34.05 -3.10 -23.47
CA GLY A 907 -33.10 -1.98 -23.39
C GLY A 907 -33.03 -1.16 -24.69
N SER A 908 -31.98 -0.35 -24.85
CA SER A 908 -31.71 0.38 -26.10
C SER A 908 -30.38 -0.04 -26.74
N ILE A 909 -30.24 0.14 -28.06
CA ILE A 909 -28.99 -0.13 -28.79
C ILE A 909 -28.68 1.07 -29.68
N LYS A 910 -27.45 1.60 -29.57
CA LYS A 910 -26.94 2.72 -30.37
C LYS A 910 -25.54 2.42 -30.87
N ALA A 911 -25.27 2.79 -32.11
CA ALA A 911 -23.91 2.78 -32.68
C ALA A 911 -23.52 4.19 -33.10
N PHE A 912 -22.25 4.53 -32.92
CA PHE A 912 -21.69 5.82 -33.30
C PHE A 912 -20.48 5.62 -34.22
N GLU A 913 -20.26 6.56 -35.13
CA GLU A 913 -19.01 6.67 -35.90
C GLU A 913 -18.54 8.13 -35.81
N ASN A 914 -17.28 8.35 -35.39
CA ASN A 914 -16.71 9.69 -35.19
C ASN A 914 -17.54 10.62 -34.26
N GLY A 915 -18.34 10.05 -33.36
CA GLY A 915 -19.20 10.79 -32.42
C GLY A 915 -20.62 11.09 -32.90
N GLU A 916 -21.00 10.71 -34.13
CA GLU A 916 -22.38 10.84 -34.64
C GLU A 916 -23.11 9.48 -34.63
N GLU A 917 -24.40 9.47 -34.25
CA GLU A 917 -25.21 8.25 -34.17
C GLU A 917 -25.54 7.73 -35.58
N VAL A 918 -25.30 6.44 -35.83
CA VAL A 918 -25.50 5.79 -37.12
C VAL A 918 -26.91 5.21 -37.20
N SER A 919 -27.63 5.54 -38.28
CA SER A 919 -28.94 4.93 -38.56
C SER A 919 -28.80 3.57 -39.23
N ASN A 920 -29.51 2.56 -38.73
CA ASN A 920 -29.49 1.17 -39.20
C ASN A 920 -28.07 0.60 -39.44
N PRO A 921 -27.18 0.65 -38.42
CA PRO A 921 -25.84 0.08 -38.53
C PRO A 921 -25.89 -1.42 -38.81
N ALA A 922 -25.01 -1.91 -39.69
CA ALA A 922 -24.82 -3.35 -39.88
C ALA A 922 -24.29 -4.00 -38.59
N THR A 923 -24.46 -5.32 -38.44
CA THR A 923 -24.06 -6.08 -37.24
C THR A 923 -24.66 -5.52 -35.94
N THR A 924 -25.91 -5.07 -35.99
CA THR A 924 -26.61 -4.46 -34.85
C THR A 924 -28.07 -4.90 -34.83
N HIS A 925 -28.45 -5.75 -33.88
CA HIS A 925 -29.76 -6.39 -33.84
C HIS A 925 -30.28 -6.55 -32.40
N GLN A 926 -31.59 -6.71 -32.24
CA GLN A 926 -32.22 -6.74 -30.92
C GLN A 926 -31.83 -7.96 -30.05
N ILE A 927 -31.39 -9.09 -30.63
CA ILE A 927 -30.94 -10.28 -29.88
C ILE A 927 -29.43 -10.50 -30.03
N ALA A 928 -28.91 -10.59 -31.26
CA ALA A 928 -27.51 -10.94 -31.52
C ALA A 928 -26.86 -10.05 -32.57
N GLY A 929 -25.82 -9.31 -32.22
CA GLY A 929 -25.21 -8.27 -33.05
C GLY A 929 -24.56 -8.79 -34.33
N ARG A 930 -23.65 -9.77 -34.24
CA ARG A 930 -23.05 -10.46 -35.41
C ARG A 930 -23.25 -11.96 -35.30
N THR A 931 -23.63 -12.59 -36.40
CA THR A 931 -23.87 -14.03 -36.53
C THR A 931 -23.38 -14.55 -37.89
N ILE A 932 -23.62 -15.83 -38.18
CA ILE A 932 -23.36 -16.41 -39.52
C ILE A 932 -24.22 -15.80 -40.64
N ALA A 933 -25.30 -15.10 -40.29
CA ALA A 933 -26.15 -14.35 -41.24
C ALA A 933 -25.48 -13.04 -41.71
N ASP A 934 -24.47 -12.56 -40.99
CA ASP A 934 -23.76 -11.30 -41.21
C ASP A 934 -22.39 -11.49 -41.87
N GLU A 935 -22.07 -12.71 -42.29
CA GLU A 935 -20.84 -13.05 -42.99
C GLU A 935 -20.84 -12.52 -44.44
N ASP A 936 -19.67 -12.12 -44.93
CA ASP A 936 -19.49 -11.72 -46.34
C ASP A 936 -19.42 -12.97 -47.25
N TYR A 937 -20.35 -13.05 -48.20
CA TYR A 937 -20.42 -14.13 -49.19
C TYR A 937 -19.94 -13.68 -50.57
N ALA A 938 -19.17 -14.52 -51.26
CA ALA A 938 -18.70 -14.21 -52.60
C ALA A 938 -19.84 -14.24 -53.63
N ALA A 939 -19.68 -13.52 -54.75
CA ALA A 939 -20.72 -13.43 -55.78
C ALA A 939 -21.07 -14.81 -56.38
N GLY A 940 -22.26 -15.32 -56.03
CA GLY A 940 -22.77 -16.64 -56.44
C GLY A 940 -22.84 -17.67 -55.31
N GLU A 941 -22.30 -17.37 -54.13
CA GLU A 941 -22.53 -18.17 -52.92
C GLU A 941 -23.93 -17.94 -52.35
N THR A 942 -24.44 -18.91 -51.58
CA THR A 942 -25.72 -18.81 -50.89
C THR A 942 -25.48 -18.43 -49.44
N PRO A 943 -25.95 -17.26 -48.96
CA PRO A 943 -25.82 -16.88 -47.56
C PRO A 943 -26.45 -17.92 -46.63
N LYS A 944 -25.77 -18.24 -45.53
CA LYS A 944 -26.34 -19.10 -44.48
C LYS A 944 -27.18 -18.24 -43.54
N THR A 945 -28.26 -18.81 -43.03
CA THR A 945 -29.05 -18.22 -41.96
C THR A 945 -28.58 -18.73 -40.60
N GLU A 946 -28.68 -17.90 -39.57
CA GLU A 946 -28.60 -18.40 -38.21
C GLU A 946 -29.77 -19.36 -37.91
N THR A 947 -29.51 -20.43 -37.17
CA THR A 947 -30.50 -21.49 -36.86
C THR A 947 -30.48 -21.90 -35.38
N ARG A 948 -29.59 -21.30 -34.59
CA ARG A 948 -29.36 -21.61 -33.16
C ARG A 948 -30.30 -20.85 -32.22
N PHE A 949 -31.26 -20.08 -32.75
CA PHE A 949 -32.15 -19.21 -31.97
C PHE A 949 -33.59 -19.73 -31.91
N SER A 950 -34.27 -19.52 -30.79
CA SER A 950 -35.69 -19.88 -30.65
C SER A 950 -36.35 -19.13 -29.49
N ASN A 951 -37.63 -18.79 -29.60
CA ASN A 951 -38.41 -18.15 -28.53
C ASN A 951 -37.76 -16.86 -27.96
N ASN A 952 -37.06 -16.08 -28.77
CA ASN A 952 -36.45 -14.81 -28.35
C ASN A 952 -37.36 -13.63 -28.72
N TYR A 953 -37.44 -12.64 -27.84
CA TYR A 953 -38.38 -11.52 -27.95
C TYR A 953 -37.73 -10.17 -27.66
N THR A 954 -38.28 -9.11 -28.25
CA THR A 954 -37.88 -7.73 -28.00
C THR A 954 -39.08 -6.83 -27.73
N ALA A 955 -38.94 -5.89 -26.80
CA ALA A 955 -39.90 -4.81 -26.58
C ALA A 955 -39.76 -3.66 -27.58
N ASN A 956 -38.66 -3.60 -28.33
CA ASN A 956 -38.44 -2.60 -29.37
C ASN A 956 -39.15 -2.98 -30.66
N ASN A 957 -40.03 -2.10 -31.14
CA ASN A 957 -40.82 -2.37 -32.34
C ASN A 957 -40.03 -2.14 -33.63
N VAL A 958 -39.17 -3.10 -33.97
CA VAL A 958 -38.45 -3.17 -35.25
C VAL A 958 -39.25 -3.86 -36.36
N GLY A 959 -40.51 -4.21 -36.11
CA GLY A 959 -41.42 -4.84 -37.09
C GLY A 959 -41.21 -6.34 -37.35
N ASN A 960 -40.27 -7.00 -36.67
CA ASN A 960 -40.06 -8.43 -36.80
C ASN A 960 -41.06 -9.26 -35.97
N THR A 961 -41.46 -10.42 -36.49
CA THR A 961 -42.37 -11.38 -35.83
C THR A 961 -41.78 -12.78 -35.64
N ASP A 962 -40.57 -13.02 -36.17
CA ASP A 962 -39.89 -14.30 -36.03
C ASP A 962 -39.04 -14.36 -34.75
N ALA A 963 -39.41 -15.26 -33.84
CA ALA A 963 -38.71 -15.47 -32.56
C ALA A 963 -37.40 -16.29 -32.69
N ALA A 964 -37.05 -16.73 -33.90
CA ALA A 964 -35.81 -17.44 -34.22
C ALA A 964 -34.80 -16.59 -35.03
N SER A 965 -35.07 -15.29 -35.24
CA SER A 965 -34.17 -14.38 -35.96
C SER A 965 -33.20 -13.64 -35.01
N VAL A 966 -32.21 -12.94 -35.60
CA VAL A 966 -31.29 -12.03 -34.88
C VAL A 966 -32.00 -10.85 -34.18
N GLU A 967 -33.24 -10.55 -34.57
CA GLU A 967 -34.08 -9.50 -33.97
C GLU A 967 -35.06 -10.04 -32.91
N GLY A 968 -35.40 -11.34 -32.95
CA GLY A 968 -36.48 -11.89 -32.12
C GLY A 968 -37.86 -11.30 -32.45
N ALA A 969 -38.92 -11.89 -31.90
CA ALA A 969 -40.27 -11.42 -32.17
C ALA A 969 -40.62 -10.18 -31.33
N PHE A 970 -41.19 -9.14 -31.95
CA PHE A 970 -41.71 -8.01 -31.20
C PHE A 970 -42.85 -8.45 -30.26
N LYS A 971 -42.75 -8.05 -28.99
CA LYS A 971 -43.79 -8.21 -27.99
C LYS A 971 -43.82 -6.95 -27.14
N ALA A 972 -44.95 -6.26 -27.04
CA ALA A 972 -45.01 -5.05 -26.21
C ALA A 972 -44.79 -5.40 -24.73
N ALA A 973 -43.89 -4.71 -24.02
CA ALA A 973 -43.56 -4.96 -22.61
C ALA A 973 -44.81 -5.08 -21.69
N LYS A 974 -45.86 -4.31 -22.00
CA LYS A 974 -47.16 -4.36 -21.29
C LYS A 974 -47.87 -5.73 -21.33
N GLU A 975 -47.46 -6.64 -22.22
CA GLU A 975 -48.01 -7.97 -22.50
C GLU A 975 -47.08 -9.11 -22.07
N MET A 976 -45.86 -8.81 -21.63
CA MET A 976 -44.88 -9.79 -21.17
C MET A 976 -45.14 -10.16 -19.69
N ASN A 977 -46.31 -10.70 -19.37
CA ASN A 977 -46.70 -11.03 -17.99
C ASN A 977 -46.18 -12.41 -17.53
N LYS A 978 -46.52 -12.81 -16.30
CA LYS A 978 -46.20 -14.14 -15.74
C LYS A 978 -46.56 -15.30 -16.67
N ASP A 979 -47.73 -15.27 -17.30
CA ASP A 979 -48.18 -16.33 -18.22
C ASP A 979 -47.27 -16.43 -19.46
N PHE A 980 -46.85 -15.28 -20.02
CA PHE A 980 -45.91 -15.21 -21.13
C PHE A 980 -44.57 -15.84 -20.75
N PHE A 981 -43.95 -15.41 -19.64
CA PHE A 981 -42.66 -15.95 -19.19
C PHE A 981 -42.73 -17.42 -18.76
N SER A 982 -43.84 -17.86 -18.15
CA SER A 982 -44.08 -19.28 -17.84
C SER A 982 -44.16 -20.12 -19.13
N GLY A 983 -44.74 -19.55 -20.20
CA GLY A 983 -44.72 -20.14 -21.55
C GLY A 983 -43.32 -20.20 -22.19
N LEU A 984 -42.36 -19.41 -21.69
CA LEU A 984 -40.94 -19.44 -22.05
C LEU A 984 -40.08 -20.28 -21.08
N GLU A 985 -40.70 -21.18 -20.31
CA GLU A 985 -40.02 -22.08 -19.37
C GLU A 985 -39.34 -21.37 -18.17
N TYR A 986 -39.72 -20.14 -17.83
CA TYR A 986 -39.23 -19.46 -16.62
C TYR A 986 -39.89 -20.07 -15.37
N ALA A 987 -39.07 -20.62 -14.47
CA ALA A 987 -39.53 -21.23 -13.22
C ALA A 987 -39.62 -20.18 -12.09
N TYR A 988 -40.82 -20.04 -11.50
CA TYR A 988 -41.13 -19.02 -10.50
C TYR A 988 -41.12 -19.58 -9.07
N GLY A 989 -40.38 -18.95 -8.15
CA GLY A 989 -40.25 -19.40 -6.77
C GLY A 989 -39.27 -18.58 -5.93
N SER A 990 -38.50 -19.26 -5.09
CA SER A 990 -37.55 -18.67 -4.13
C SER A 990 -36.28 -19.52 -3.96
N THR A 991 -35.89 -20.26 -5.00
CA THR A 991 -34.75 -21.18 -4.96
C THR A 991 -33.97 -21.14 -6.28
N LEU A 992 -32.75 -21.66 -6.32
CA LEU A 992 -31.96 -21.77 -7.55
C LEU A 992 -32.65 -22.57 -8.68
N ALA A 993 -33.57 -23.48 -8.34
CA ALA A 993 -34.36 -24.26 -9.32
C ALA A 993 -35.60 -23.50 -9.82
N GLU A 994 -36.07 -22.52 -9.07
CA GLU A 994 -37.22 -21.66 -9.37
C GLU A 994 -36.83 -20.19 -9.13
N PRO A 995 -35.87 -19.64 -9.92
CA PRO A 995 -35.14 -18.45 -9.51
C PRO A 995 -35.87 -17.13 -9.80
N TRP A 996 -37.03 -17.16 -10.45
CA TRP A 996 -37.76 -15.95 -10.85
C TRP A 996 -38.91 -15.61 -9.89
N LYS A 997 -39.21 -14.32 -9.73
CA LYS A 997 -40.39 -13.83 -8.99
C LYS A 997 -41.07 -12.67 -9.71
N GLU A 998 -42.30 -12.38 -9.29
CA GLU A 998 -42.98 -11.12 -9.61
C GLU A 998 -42.53 -10.06 -8.60
N ASP A 999 -42.22 -8.84 -9.06
CA ASP A 999 -41.76 -7.70 -8.25
C ASP A 999 -42.72 -6.50 -8.28
N GLY A 1000 -43.91 -6.67 -8.87
CA GLY A 1000 -44.87 -5.60 -9.11
C GLY A 1000 -44.63 -4.83 -10.42
N SER A 1001 -43.45 -4.96 -11.03
CA SER A 1001 -43.27 -4.68 -12.45
C SER A 1001 -43.93 -5.78 -13.29
N LYS A 1002 -43.98 -5.60 -14.62
CA LYS A 1002 -44.56 -6.62 -15.51
C LYS A 1002 -43.61 -7.74 -15.89
N VAL A 1003 -42.30 -7.48 -15.80
CA VAL A 1003 -41.22 -8.39 -16.17
C VAL A 1003 -40.69 -9.03 -14.88
N PRO A 1004 -40.43 -10.35 -14.82
CA PRO A 1004 -39.95 -10.97 -13.61
C PRO A 1004 -38.49 -10.60 -13.32
N THR A 1005 -38.14 -10.62 -12.04
CA THR A 1005 -36.76 -10.46 -11.56
C THR A 1005 -36.32 -11.70 -10.78
N LEU A 1006 -35.04 -11.80 -10.42
CA LEU A 1006 -34.53 -12.91 -9.61
C LEU A 1006 -35.01 -12.83 -8.16
N TYR A 1007 -35.21 -13.98 -7.52
CA TYR A 1007 -35.88 -14.08 -6.22
C TYR A 1007 -35.20 -13.28 -5.09
N PHE A 1008 -33.88 -13.09 -5.18
CA PHE A 1008 -33.06 -12.33 -4.24
C PHE A 1008 -32.96 -10.81 -4.52
N ASN A 1009 -33.40 -10.34 -5.69
CA ASN A 1009 -33.41 -8.91 -6.03
C ASN A 1009 -34.56 -8.18 -5.32
N ASN A 1010 -34.47 -6.85 -5.16
CA ASN A 1010 -35.50 -6.05 -4.50
C ASN A 1010 -35.84 -6.56 -3.08
N ILE A 1011 -34.80 -6.88 -2.31
CA ILE A 1011 -34.83 -7.28 -0.89
C ILE A 1011 -33.61 -6.64 -0.22
N ALA A 1012 -33.79 -6.03 0.95
CA ALA A 1012 -32.67 -5.45 1.70
C ALA A 1012 -31.63 -6.53 2.03
N LYS A 1013 -30.35 -6.19 1.83
CA LYS A 1013 -29.20 -7.06 2.03
C LYS A 1013 -28.19 -6.51 3.03
N ALA A 1014 -28.04 -5.19 3.08
CA ALA A 1014 -27.14 -4.52 4.02
C ALA A 1014 -27.67 -3.11 4.32
N LEU A 1015 -27.33 -2.62 5.51
CA LEU A 1015 -27.48 -1.23 5.93
C LEU A 1015 -26.07 -0.66 6.14
N ALA A 1016 -25.78 0.55 5.67
CA ALA A 1016 -24.51 1.22 5.92
C ALA A 1016 -24.73 2.62 6.47
N VAL A 1017 -23.79 3.09 7.28
CA VAL A 1017 -23.67 4.48 7.72
C VAL A 1017 -22.36 5.05 7.18
N SER A 1018 -22.33 6.32 6.78
CA SER A 1018 -21.10 6.94 6.26
C SER A 1018 -20.06 7.26 7.34
N ALA A 1019 -20.45 7.14 8.61
CA ALA A 1019 -19.60 7.23 9.79
C ALA A 1019 -20.27 6.47 10.95
N ASP A 1020 -19.53 5.60 11.61
CA ASP A 1020 -19.87 4.87 12.84
C ASP A 1020 -19.44 5.64 14.11
N ASP A 1021 -18.54 6.61 13.98
CA ASP A 1021 -18.18 7.56 15.03
C ASP A 1021 -18.30 9.02 14.56
N VAL A 1022 -18.93 9.88 15.37
CA VAL A 1022 -19.02 11.33 15.09
C VAL A 1022 -18.77 12.20 16.33
N THR A 1023 -18.15 13.35 16.11
CA THR A 1023 -18.08 14.44 17.11
C THR A 1023 -19.09 15.52 16.77
N VAL A 1024 -19.86 15.98 17.75
CA VAL A 1024 -20.92 17.00 17.58
C VAL A 1024 -20.89 18.08 18.65
N GLY A 1025 -21.47 19.23 18.33
CA GLY A 1025 -21.67 20.35 19.24
C GLY A 1025 -23.02 20.29 19.97
N THR A 1026 -23.13 21.10 21.02
CA THR A 1026 -24.40 21.32 21.76
C THR A 1026 -25.33 22.34 21.09
N ASP A 1027 -24.89 23.02 20.04
CA ASP A 1027 -25.67 23.96 19.23
C ASP A 1027 -25.82 23.45 17.78
N ASP A 1028 -26.60 24.15 16.95
CA ASP A 1028 -26.87 23.73 15.58
C ASP A 1028 -25.65 23.87 14.65
N LYS A 1029 -24.60 24.60 15.06
CA LYS A 1029 -23.37 24.79 14.27
C LYS A 1029 -22.41 23.61 14.39
N GLY A 1030 -22.60 22.76 15.39
CA GLY A 1030 -21.86 21.51 15.56
C GLY A 1030 -22.65 20.25 15.20
N ALA A 1031 -23.79 20.36 14.51
CA ALA A 1031 -24.55 19.19 14.07
C ALA A 1031 -23.85 18.53 12.85
N VAL A 1032 -23.72 17.20 12.88
CA VAL A 1032 -23.10 16.41 11.79
C VAL A 1032 -24.20 15.70 11.00
N VAL A 1033 -24.00 15.58 9.69
CA VAL A 1033 -24.84 14.75 8.81
C VAL A 1033 -24.11 13.45 8.53
N VAL A 1034 -24.74 12.31 8.83
CA VAL A 1034 -24.30 10.98 8.45
C VAL A 1034 -25.26 10.47 7.38
N GLN A 1035 -24.76 9.90 6.28
CA GLN A 1035 -25.62 9.27 5.29
C GLN A 1035 -25.92 7.82 5.70
N VAL A 1036 -27.19 7.45 5.73
CA VAL A 1036 -27.66 6.07 5.95
C VAL A 1036 -28.10 5.49 4.62
N SER A 1037 -27.62 4.31 4.24
CA SER A 1037 -27.86 3.68 2.93
C SER A 1037 -28.35 2.25 3.07
N VAL A 1038 -29.39 1.86 2.32
CA VAL A 1038 -29.91 0.48 2.26
C VAL A 1038 -29.60 -0.12 0.90
N TYR A 1039 -28.96 -1.30 0.91
CA TYR A 1039 -28.53 -2.01 -0.29
C TYR A 1039 -29.42 -3.24 -0.57
N GLY A 1040 -29.55 -3.62 -1.85
CA GLY A 1040 -30.36 -4.76 -2.29
C GLY A 1040 -31.79 -4.44 -2.76
N MET A 1041 -32.27 -3.21 -2.52
CA MET A 1041 -33.59 -2.72 -3.00
C MET A 1041 -33.46 -1.62 -4.05
N GLU A 1042 -34.49 -1.44 -4.89
CA GLU A 1042 -34.66 -0.25 -5.73
C GLU A 1042 -35.70 0.69 -5.10
N ASN A 1043 -35.34 1.94 -4.79
CA ASN A 1043 -36.20 3.00 -4.24
C ASN A 1043 -36.85 2.67 -2.88
N ALA A 1044 -36.03 2.45 -1.85
CA ALA A 1044 -36.50 2.24 -0.47
C ALA A 1044 -37.22 3.49 0.11
N ASP A 1045 -38.34 3.31 0.83
CA ASP A 1045 -39.07 4.39 1.52
C ASP A 1045 -38.43 4.70 2.89
N LEU A 1046 -37.22 5.23 2.85
CA LEU A 1046 -36.40 5.47 4.06
C LEU A 1046 -36.97 6.53 5.01
N GLU A 1047 -37.88 7.39 4.53
CA GLU A 1047 -38.56 8.37 5.38
C GLU A 1047 -39.57 7.73 6.35
N SER A 1048 -40.11 6.55 6.00
CA SER A 1048 -41.15 5.87 6.79
C SER A 1048 -40.73 4.52 7.39
N ASP A 1049 -39.82 3.79 6.72
CA ASP A 1049 -39.37 2.46 7.15
C ASP A 1049 -38.10 2.48 8.03
N LEU A 1050 -37.37 3.59 8.13
CA LEU A 1050 -36.15 3.67 8.96
C LEU A 1050 -36.49 4.01 10.42
N GLU A 1051 -36.15 3.10 11.34
CA GLU A 1051 -36.23 3.36 12.77
C GLU A 1051 -34.96 4.05 13.28
N VAL A 1052 -35.12 5.14 14.04
CA VAL A 1052 -34.00 5.89 14.64
C VAL A 1052 -34.21 6.00 16.14
N SER A 1053 -33.22 5.60 16.93
CA SER A 1053 -33.19 5.82 18.36
C SER A 1053 -31.90 6.53 18.77
N ALA A 1054 -31.96 7.37 19.80
CA ALA A 1054 -30.80 8.09 20.33
C ALA A 1054 -30.78 8.00 21.86
N THR A 1055 -29.60 7.77 22.44
CA THR A 1055 -29.40 7.61 23.88
C THR A 1055 -28.24 8.47 24.41
N GLY A 1056 -28.09 8.50 25.74
CA GLY A 1056 -27.07 9.30 26.41
C GLY A 1056 -27.26 10.80 26.17
N ASN A 1057 -26.32 11.39 25.45
CA ASN A 1057 -26.26 12.84 25.22
C ASN A 1057 -26.59 13.26 23.79
N ALA A 1058 -26.95 12.33 22.89
CA ALA A 1058 -27.22 12.61 21.48
C ALA A 1058 -28.72 12.76 21.17
N THR A 1059 -29.01 13.38 20.02
CA THR A 1059 -30.31 13.42 19.34
C THR A 1059 -30.08 13.28 17.84
N ALA A 1060 -30.98 12.60 17.13
CA ALA A 1060 -30.90 12.45 15.69
C ALA A 1060 -32.27 12.66 15.01
N THR A 1061 -32.25 13.18 13.79
CA THR A 1061 -33.45 13.40 12.95
C THR A 1061 -33.14 13.12 11.48
N LEU A 1062 -34.10 12.56 10.75
CA LEU A 1062 -34.00 12.36 9.30
C LEU A 1062 -34.00 13.71 8.55
N GLY A 1063 -33.20 13.77 7.49
CA GLY A 1063 -33.02 14.90 6.57
C GLY A 1063 -33.61 14.60 5.19
N GLU A 1064 -32.84 14.90 4.13
CA GLU A 1064 -33.26 14.67 2.75
C GLU A 1064 -32.96 13.24 2.29
N ALA A 1065 -33.88 12.65 1.53
CA ALA A 1065 -33.72 11.32 0.93
C ALA A 1065 -33.17 11.40 -0.51
N HIS A 1066 -32.15 10.59 -0.78
CA HIS A 1066 -31.36 10.54 -2.01
C HIS A 1066 -31.47 9.16 -2.66
N GLY A 1067 -32.71 8.73 -2.96
CA GLY A 1067 -32.98 7.39 -3.50
C GLY A 1067 -32.90 6.32 -2.40
N ASN A 1068 -31.86 5.47 -2.45
CA ASN A 1068 -31.62 4.42 -1.45
C ASN A 1068 -30.76 4.87 -0.25
N SER A 1069 -30.57 6.17 -0.10
CA SER A 1069 -29.84 6.79 1.00
C SER A 1069 -30.67 7.91 1.62
N ILE A 1070 -30.48 8.19 2.90
CA ILE A 1070 -31.12 9.32 3.60
C ILE A 1070 -30.13 9.99 4.53
N ASP A 1071 -30.20 11.31 4.62
CA ASP A 1071 -29.39 12.09 5.55
C ASP A 1071 -29.90 11.92 6.99
N LEU A 1072 -28.99 11.67 7.93
CA LEU A 1072 -29.25 11.58 9.36
C LEU A 1072 -28.50 12.71 10.08
N VAL A 1073 -29.24 13.71 10.56
CA VAL A 1073 -28.68 14.86 11.26
C VAL A 1073 -28.54 14.53 12.75
N ILE A 1074 -27.31 14.47 13.24
CA ILE A 1074 -26.96 14.15 14.64
C ILE A 1074 -26.50 15.43 15.35
N LYS A 1075 -27.03 15.65 16.56
CA LYS A 1075 -26.72 16.81 17.41
C LYS A 1075 -26.57 16.42 18.88
N GLY A 1076 -25.66 17.09 19.58
CA GLY A 1076 -25.47 16.93 21.02
C GLY A 1076 -26.44 17.75 21.86
N THR A 1077 -26.84 17.20 23.02
CA THR A 1077 -27.71 17.88 24.00
C THR A 1077 -26.94 18.45 25.19
N LYS A 1078 -25.83 17.81 25.58
CA LYS A 1078 -24.91 18.21 26.65
C LYS A 1078 -23.56 17.50 26.48
N MET A 1079 -22.46 18.06 27.02
CA MET A 1079 -21.14 17.45 26.93
C MET A 1079 -21.09 16.01 27.48
N GLY A 1080 -20.33 15.14 26.81
CA GLY A 1080 -20.13 13.73 27.13
C GLY A 1080 -20.54 12.82 25.97
N ILE A 1081 -20.75 11.53 26.22
CA ILE A 1081 -21.01 10.55 25.16
C ILE A 1081 -22.52 10.31 25.00
N GLY A 1082 -22.96 10.10 23.76
CA GLY A 1082 -24.25 9.56 23.37
C GLY A 1082 -24.09 8.51 22.27
N GLU A 1083 -25.21 7.94 21.86
CA GLU A 1083 -25.27 6.87 20.86
C GLU A 1083 -26.52 7.09 19.99
N VAL A 1084 -26.43 6.80 18.70
CA VAL A 1084 -27.55 6.82 17.76
C VAL A 1084 -27.60 5.48 17.02
N THR A 1085 -28.66 4.73 17.21
CA THR A 1085 -28.91 3.47 16.48
C THR A 1085 -29.93 3.73 15.38
N VAL A 1086 -29.58 3.39 14.15
CA VAL A 1086 -30.51 3.33 13.02
C VAL A 1086 -30.81 1.87 12.67
N SER A 1087 -32.03 1.58 12.22
CA SER A 1087 -32.44 0.21 11.89
C SER A 1087 -33.40 0.18 10.72
N PHE A 1088 -33.31 -0.88 9.91
CA PHE A 1088 -34.16 -1.16 8.76
C PHE A 1088 -34.48 -2.66 8.75
N GLY A 1089 -35.70 -3.02 9.16
CA GLY A 1089 -36.09 -4.43 9.30
C GLY A 1089 -35.23 -5.18 10.33
N GLU A 1090 -34.42 -6.14 9.87
CA GLU A 1090 -33.49 -6.90 10.73
C GLU A 1090 -32.07 -6.30 10.81
N PHE A 1091 -31.75 -5.30 9.97
CA PHE A 1091 -30.45 -4.64 9.95
C PHE A 1091 -30.42 -3.47 10.93
N SER A 1092 -29.32 -3.30 11.65
CA SER A 1092 -29.09 -2.16 12.55
C SER A 1092 -27.64 -1.70 12.50
N ALA A 1093 -27.42 -0.38 12.53
CA ALA A 1093 -26.11 0.22 12.67
C ALA A 1093 -26.11 1.21 13.84
N THR A 1094 -25.03 1.20 14.63
CA THR A 1094 -24.85 2.09 15.79
C THR A 1094 -23.78 3.12 15.47
N ILE A 1095 -24.05 4.37 15.80
CA ILE A 1095 -23.15 5.51 15.64
C ILE A 1095 -22.83 6.05 17.04
N ASN A 1096 -21.57 6.02 17.47
CA ASN A 1096 -21.18 6.64 18.73
C ASN A 1096 -21.01 8.16 18.55
N VAL A 1097 -21.39 8.93 19.57
CA VAL A 1097 -21.48 10.38 19.49
C VAL A 1097 -20.71 11.04 20.62
N THR A 1098 -19.58 11.67 20.30
CA THR A 1098 -18.83 12.50 21.24
C THR A 1098 -19.37 13.93 21.21
N VAL A 1099 -19.95 14.39 22.32
CA VAL A 1099 -20.52 15.74 22.42
C VAL A 1099 -19.54 16.69 23.11
N LEU A 1100 -19.09 17.70 22.35
CA LEU A 1100 -18.22 18.77 22.81
C LEU A 1100 -18.96 20.11 22.90
N LYS A 1101 -18.43 21.03 23.71
CA LYS A 1101 -18.98 22.38 23.87
C LYS A 1101 -18.28 23.35 22.92
N ASN A 1102 -19.06 24.15 22.18
CA ASN A 1102 -18.61 25.07 21.14
C ASN A 1102 -17.89 24.37 19.96
N TYR A 1103 -18.13 23.08 19.73
CA TYR A 1103 -17.65 22.38 18.52
C TYR A 1103 -18.47 22.83 17.31
N VAL A 1104 -17.78 23.09 16.19
CA VAL A 1104 -18.37 23.47 14.91
C VAL A 1104 -17.92 22.44 13.88
N SER A 1105 -18.87 21.79 13.22
CA SER A 1105 -18.64 20.68 12.28
C SER A 1105 -18.21 21.21 10.91
N GLY A 1106 -16.90 21.39 10.73
CA GLY A 1106 -16.32 21.78 9.44
C GLY A 1106 -16.24 23.29 9.21
N ILE A 1107 -15.77 23.66 8.01
CA ILE A 1107 -15.57 25.06 7.60
C ILE A 1107 -16.89 25.81 7.68
N GLU A 1108 -16.88 27.00 8.31
CA GLU A 1108 -18.06 27.87 8.44
C GLU A 1108 -18.86 27.94 7.14
N ASN A 1109 -20.09 27.39 7.17
CA ASN A 1109 -21.17 27.97 6.41
C ASN A 1109 -21.33 29.40 6.90
N VAL A 1110 -20.75 30.34 6.13
CA VAL A 1110 -20.88 31.77 6.35
C VAL A 1110 -22.37 32.06 6.49
N GLU A 1111 -22.75 32.62 7.64
CA GLU A 1111 -24.15 32.94 7.94
C GLU A 1111 -24.79 33.75 6.81
N ASP A 1112 -26.11 33.60 6.65
CA ASP A 1112 -26.92 34.23 5.58
C ASP A 1112 -27.01 35.77 5.74
N ALA A 1113 -25.86 36.43 5.58
CA ALA A 1113 -25.65 37.87 5.69
C ALA A 1113 -25.45 38.45 4.29
N ALA A 1114 -26.55 38.76 3.61
CA ALA A 1114 -26.64 39.57 2.40
C ALA A 1114 -25.48 39.36 1.39
N ALA A 1115 -25.53 38.23 0.67
CA ALA A 1115 -24.48 37.76 -0.24
C ALA A 1115 -23.83 38.87 -1.11
N LEU A 1116 -22.49 38.89 -1.15
CA LEU A 1116 -21.70 39.70 -2.07
C LEU A 1116 -21.99 39.33 -3.53
N VAL A 1117 -22.95 40.00 -4.16
CA VAL A 1117 -23.33 39.72 -5.56
C VAL A 1117 -22.29 40.29 -6.53
N ILE A 1118 -21.48 39.42 -7.13
CA ILE A 1118 -20.54 39.77 -8.19
C ILE A 1118 -21.31 39.96 -9.51
N LYS A 1119 -21.14 41.11 -10.16
CA LYS A 1119 -21.77 41.49 -11.43
C LYS A 1119 -20.69 41.89 -12.43
N ALA A 1120 -20.90 41.60 -13.72
CA ALA A 1120 -20.04 42.09 -14.79
C ALA A 1120 -20.86 42.89 -15.80
N ALA A 1121 -20.50 44.16 -16.01
CA ALA A 1121 -21.15 45.10 -16.93
C ALA A 1121 -20.15 46.20 -17.32
N ASP A 1122 -20.34 46.83 -18.47
CA ASP A 1122 -19.62 48.06 -18.90
C ASP A 1122 -18.09 48.02 -18.74
N ALA A 1123 -17.47 46.89 -19.13
CA ALA A 1123 -16.04 46.62 -18.99
C ALA A 1123 -15.50 46.67 -17.54
N GLN A 1124 -16.35 46.36 -16.57
CA GLN A 1124 -16.01 46.21 -15.16
C GLN A 1124 -16.66 44.97 -14.54
N ILE A 1125 -16.02 44.47 -13.50
CA ILE A 1125 -16.52 43.47 -12.56
C ILE A 1125 -16.71 44.19 -11.22
N SER A 1126 -17.91 44.15 -10.64
CA SER A 1126 -18.22 44.82 -9.38
C SER A 1126 -18.87 43.88 -8.37
N ALA A 1127 -18.62 44.14 -7.09
CA ALA A 1127 -19.21 43.43 -5.95
C ALA A 1127 -19.43 44.44 -4.82
N GLU A 1128 -20.66 44.93 -4.70
CA GLU A 1128 -21.02 45.97 -3.73
C GLU A 1128 -20.79 45.47 -2.29
N GLY A 1129 -20.01 46.20 -1.50
CA GLY A 1129 -19.55 45.78 -0.17
C GLY A 1129 -18.15 45.13 -0.13
N ALA A 1130 -17.56 44.74 -1.26
CA ALA A 1130 -16.23 44.13 -1.27
C ALA A 1130 -15.10 45.13 -0.98
N ASP A 1131 -14.14 44.69 -0.17
CA ASP A 1131 -12.87 45.37 0.14
C ASP A 1131 -11.75 44.98 -0.82
N ALA A 1132 -11.86 43.81 -1.46
CA ALA A 1132 -10.97 43.37 -2.53
C ALA A 1132 -11.71 42.52 -3.57
N ILE A 1133 -11.27 42.61 -4.84
CA ILE A 1133 -11.65 41.67 -5.91
C ILE A 1133 -10.38 41.12 -6.56
N TYR A 1134 -10.33 39.81 -6.73
CA TYR A 1134 -9.27 39.04 -7.37
C TYR A 1134 -9.82 38.37 -8.61
N VAL A 1135 -9.05 38.33 -9.70
CA VAL A 1135 -9.42 37.68 -10.96
C VAL A 1135 -8.34 36.67 -11.32
N TYR A 1136 -8.75 35.43 -11.59
CA TYR A 1136 -7.90 34.29 -11.92
C TYR A 1136 -8.26 33.75 -13.32
N SER A 1137 -7.29 33.20 -14.04
CA SER A 1137 -7.59 32.37 -15.21
C SER A 1137 -8.18 31.02 -14.78
N VAL A 1138 -8.76 30.28 -15.73
CA VAL A 1138 -9.26 28.90 -15.50
C VAL A 1138 -8.22 27.95 -14.91
N ASN A 1139 -6.92 28.19 -15.16
CA ASN A 1139 -5.82 27.38 -14.62
C ASN A 1139 -5.34 27.88 -13.23
N GLY A 1140 -6.15 28.67 -12.52
CA GLY A 1140 -5.87 29.14 -11.15
C GLY A 1140 -4.83 30.26 -11.02
N LYS A 1141 -4.27 30.78 -12.11
CA LYS A 1141 -3.29 31.88 -12.08
C LYS A 1141 -3.97 33.22 -11.82
N LEU A 1142 -3.54 33.97 -10.81
CA LEU A 1142 -4.01 35.34 -10.57
C LEU A 1142 -3.59 36.24 -11.75
N VAL A 1143 -4.56 36.84 -12.44
CA VAL A 1143 -4.37 37.74 -13.59
C VAL A 1143 -4.68 39.20 -13.26
N GLY A 1144 -5.38 39.47 -12.15
CA GLY A 1144 -5.66 40.83 -11.71
C GLY A 1144 -6.16 40.88 -10.26
N LYS A 1145 -5.99 42.04 -9.61
CA LYS A 1145 -6.64 42.35 -8.33
C LYS A 1145 -6.91 43.84 -8.20
N THR A 1146 -7.89 44.19 -7.36
CA THR A 1146 -8.19 45.56 -6.95
C THR A 1146 -8.47 45.59 -5.44
N SER A 1147 -8.31 46.75 -4.82
CA SER A 1147 -8.84 47.06 -3.49
C SER A 1147 -10.09 47.92 -3.66
N GLY A 1148 -11.22 47.47 -3.13
CA GLY A 1148 -12.55 48.03 -3.27
C GLY A 1148 -13.49 47.22 -4.18
N ALA A 1149 -14.71 47.71 -4.30
CA ALA A 1149 -15.87 47.01 -4.87
C ALA A 1149 -15.89 46.89 -6.42
N ALA A 1150 -14.84 47.29 -7.15
CA ALA A 1150 -14.83 47.27 -8.61
C ALA A 1150 -13.44 47.03 -9.22
N PHE A 1151 -13.38 46.14 -10.22
CA PHE A 1151 -12.20 45.77 -11.01
C PHE A 1151 -12.47 46.04 -12.50
N SER A 1152 -11.55 46.74 -13.19
CA SER A 1152 -11.70 47.02 -14.64
C SER A 1152 -11.20 45.85 -15.49
N THR A 1153 -12.00 45.40 -16.46
CA THR A 1153 -11.62 44.32 -17.38
C THR A 1153 -10.84 44.80 -18.61
N ALA A 1154 -10.57 46.11 -18.74
CA ALA A 1154 -9.97 46.72 -19.94
C ALA A 1154 -8.53 46.24 -20.27
N GLY A 1155 -7.88 45.49 -19.38
CA GLY A 1155 -6.57 44.88 -19.58
C GLY A 1155 -6.56 43.35 -19.70
N LEU A 1156 -7.73 42.70 -19.72
CA LEU A 1156 -7.84 41.23 -19.84
C LEU A 1156 -8.16 40.83 -21.28
N THR A 1157 -7.52 39.76 -21.77
CA THR A 1157 -7.84 39.16 -23.07
C THR A 1157 -9.16 38.40 -23.01
N SER A 1158 -9.87 38.27 -24.13
CA SER A 1158 -11.09 37.46 -24.23
C SER A 1158 -10.86 36.04 -23.72
N GLY A 1159 -11.77 35.51 -22.89
CA GLY A 1159 -11.61 34.22 -22.22
C GLY A 1159 -12.48 34.05 -20.98
N LEU A 1160 -12.44 32.85 -20.39
CA LEU A 1160 -13.13 32.52 -19.15
C LEU A 1160 -12.23 32.83 -17.94
N TYR A 1161 -12.78 33.53 -16.95
CA TYR A 1161 -12.10 33.91 -15.72
C TYR A 1161 -12.93 33.57 -14.48
N ILE A 1162 -12.23 33.29 -13.38
CA ILE A 1162 -12.80 33.08 -12.05
C ILE A 1162 -12.54 34.35 -11.24
N VAL A 1163 -13.60 34.99 -10.77
CA VAL A 1163 -13.55 36.19 -9.94
C VAL A 1163 -13.85 35.80 -8.50
N LYS A 1164 -13.05 36.29 -7.55
CA LYS A 1164 -13.28 36.18 -6.11
C LYS A 1164 -13.38 37.58 -5.51
N ALA A 1165 -14.52 37.92 -4.93
CA ALA A 1165 -14.70 39.12 -4.11
C ALA A 1165 -14.49 38.78 -2.63
N THR A 1166 -14.04 39.74 -1.82
CA THR A 1166 -13.89 39.59 -0.37
C THR A 1166 -14.19 40.92 0.32
N ASP A 1167 -14.97 40.92 1.40
CA ASP A 1167 -15.29 42.13 2.18
C ASP A 1167 -14.33 42.35 3.38
N LYS A 1168 -14.60 43.39 4.18
CA LYS A 1168 -13.80 43.73 5.38
C LYS A 1168 -13.97 42.76 6.55
N ALA A 1169 -15.02 41.95 6.55
CA ALA A 1169 -15.25 40.91 7.56
C ALA A 1169 -14.60 39.57 7.15
N GLY A 1170 -14.17 39.43 5.90
CA GLY A 1170 -13.50 38.24 5.36
C GLY A 1170 -14.42 37.28 4.60
N HIS A 1171 -15.70 37.63 4.44
CA HIS A 1171 -16.66 36.87 3.63
C HIS A 1171 -16.22 36.87 2.17
N LYS A 1172 -16.47 35.77 1.44
CA LYS A 1172 -15.99 35.58 0.07
C LYS A 1172 -17.14 35.19 -0.84
N ALA A 1173 -17.20 35.81 -2.02
CA ALA A 1173 -18.04 35.33 -3.13
C ALA A 1173 -17.14 34.94 -4.31
N THR A 1174 -17.58 33.97 -5.10
CA THR A 1174 -16.85 33.53 -6.31
C THR A 1174 -17.82 33.40 -7.49
N ALA A 1175 -17.42 33.87 -8.67
CA ALA A 1175 -18.23 33.80 -9.89
C ALA A 1175 -17.36 33.59 -11.13
N LYS A 1176 -17.92 32.93 -12.15
CA LYS A 1176 -17.26 32.69 -13.44
C LYS A 1176 -17.80 33.65 -14.50
N PHE A 1177 -16.93 34.34 -15.23
CA PHE A 1177 -17.33 35.26 -16.31
C PHE A 1177 -16.53 35.00 -17.58
N VAL A 1178 -17.22 35.04 -18.72
CA VAL A 1178 -16.59 35.10 -20.04
C VAL A 1178 -16.44 36.56 -20.44
N ILE A 1179 -15.20 37.03 -20.55
CA ILE A 1179 -14.87 38.30 -21.18
C ILE A 1179 -14.83 38.04 -22.69
N LYS A 1180 -15.61 38.81 -23.45
CA LYS A 1180 -15.70 38.72 -24.92
C LYS A 1180 -14.79 39.75 -25.57
#